data_AF-A0A412WUW9-F1
#
_entry.id   AF-A0A412WUW9-F1
#
_cell.length_a   1.000
_cell.length_b   1.000
_cell.length_c   1.000
_cell.angle_alpha   90.00
_cell.angle_beta   90.00
_cell.angle_gamma   90.00
#
_symmetry.space_group_name_H-M   'P 1'
#
loop_
_entity.id
_entity.type
_entity.pdbx_description
1 polymer ?
#
loop_
_entity_poly.entity_id
_entity_poly.type
_entity_poly.pdbx_seq_one_letter_code
_entity_poly.pdbx_strand_id
1 'polypeptide(L)'
;MIKSKFLLFLLLFCSPVAMAQEQDKLLQLLKSELTYSMNELKKQAQAPYYMNLRAMDDYTVNVTSSFGTIASSRETRMRTLVPQVRLGSLELDNFKYNSQGVAQDPRRGNVSGVFLPLDDETAEGIREAIWRETLKRYKFAQQQLEASKTKATVSVEDEDKAPCFSGVIAEKYYEAPLDGIDKMVDVAAWEKRLNEVSAVFKACPELQQGMANLTFQVYRTYLVSSEGAEVVQNRVSARVMLSASLKAADGMVLPLNMDYFAYNPDELPGIDRMVADAKEMIHRLLALRDAPVADPFTGPAILSGSASGVFFHEIFGHRLEGHRLKTGGQTFKKMVGEQVLPVDFQVYCDPTLTRYAGTDLNGHYLYDDEGVRARRVNNVENGVLKEFLMSRVPLDGFPVSNGHGRTSGGGDPVSRQSNLVIETAHPYTESELRQMLIEEAKKQGKEYGYYFNAVTSGFTYTGEGGSLNSFNVTPLEVYRVYVDGRPDELVRGVDMIGTPLSMFSNITAAGDQPAVFTGMCGAESGWVPVTACSPMIYVSQVETQRRTQSRDLPPVLPAPDVNTSTGGDGDEAIFGAMDEELRRNMAGLSLPGEAKPYYLSYVLTRYRQWQIAGSLGGIFYSTVTPWQSSGGVQVMLGNYQHNSDIQYMGQVVPVQLPAELDGYNIRRGFWETSDLMYRFSLQVMARKIAHLKSNPLPPAEAAVPDMQQLPAVTKMVERPRPFEVDLAALEGMVKELSVLFKDYKELFNSNVMLVAVEQDNYRLTSENVRLKFPLGLVGLTVSASVRTTDGSTVSDVLAISSLDNPADLPSIEELKKKVKDFADNLMELKETPMIEEYYTGPVLFEGGAASRLFTDNLLSPGRLLALRTMAPARGMLDEQLGRRIIDSRLTVKNYTTLAEYNGTPLFGCYEIDGDGVVPAAELTLVENGVFKRMLNGRVPTLKAPESTGSARFMISPDNPMAIVSPGTIHVQASKGVGPEKLKKALLKAAKEADLEYAYIVRRIGGEASAVYKVNVKDGKETRVRVNNLSAPELTKLMDLKGISSDERVMNYFPNGVPASLIYPSAIIVGDVEINRTTPKIEEEPVLKHPLQR
;
A
#
# COMPACT_ATOMS: atom_id res chain seq x y z
N MET A 1 45.32 -71.84 -10.44
CA MET A 1 45.89 -70.54 -10.85
C MET A 1 44.98 -69.92 -11.91
N ILE A 2 44.56 -68.66 -11.65
CA ILE A 2 44.12 -67.61 -12.59
C ILE A 2 42.79 -67.80 -13.35
N LYS A 3 41.76 -67.08 -12.90
CA LYS A 3 40.86 -66.24 -13.72
C LYS A 3 40.54 -64.96 -12.94
N SER A 4 40.90 -63.80 -13.51
CA SER A 4 40.80 -62.48 -12.88
C SER A 4 39.65 -61.65 -13.44
N LYS A 5 39.13 -60.78 -12.57
CA LYS A 5 37.95 -59.92 -12.66
C LYS A 5 38.15 -58.72 -13.60
N PHE A 6 37.09 -58.39 -14.34
CA PHE A 6 36.87 -57.07 -14.94
C PHE A 6 36.03 -56.25 -13.93
N LEU A 7 36.50 -55.08 -13.51
CA LEU A 7 35.70 -54.11 -12.76
C LEU A 7 35.79 -52.74 -13.43
N LEU A 8 34.61 -52.22 -13.74
CA LEU A 8 34.26 -50.95 -14.37
C LEU A 8 34.68 -49.77 -13.49
N PHE A 9 35.39 -48.77 -14.03
CA PHE A 9 35.51 -47.43 -13.45
C PHE A 9 34.69 -46.48 -14.32
N LEU A 10 33.47 -46.16 -13.88
CA LEU A 10 32.64 -45.11 -14.45
C LEU A 10 32.90 -43.83 -13.62
N LEU A 11 33.70 -42.90 -14.16
CA LEU A 11 33.88 -41.57 -13.57
C LEU A 11 32.65 -40.72 -13.93
N LEU A 12 31.80 -40.46 -12.93
CA LEU A 12 30.69 -39.51 -12.98
C LEU A 12 31.25 -38.08 -13.08
N PHE A 13 31.20 -37.47 -14.26
CA PHE A 13 31.30 -36.02 -14.41
C PHE A 13 29.94 -35.41 -14.01
N CYS A 14 29.79 -34.93 -12.77
CA CYS A 14 28.69 -34.04 -12.42
C CYS A 14 28.86 -32.70 -13.15
N SER A 15 27.81 -32.22 -13.82
CA SER A 15 27.85 -30.91 -14.48
C SER A 15 27.82 -29.77 -13.44
N PRO A 16 28.43 -28.60 -13.72
CA PRO A 16 28.43 -27.45 -12.81
C PRO A 16 27.02 -26.99 -12.41
N VAL A 17 26.06 -27.10 -13.33
CA VAL A 17 24.65 -26.76 -13.10
C VAL A 17 24.00 -27.70 -12.09
N ALA A 18 24.27 -29.01 -12.16
CA ALA A 18 23.74 -29.97 -11.20
C ALA A 18 24.31 -29.72 -9.79
N MET A 19 25.58 -29.35 -9.69
CA MET A 19 26.19 -28.98 -8.40
C MET A 19 25.58 -27.70 -7.82
N ALA A 20 25.33 -26.68 -8.66
CA ALA A 20 24.69 -25.43 -8.21
C ALA A 20 23.25 -25.67 -7.72
N GLN A 21 22.48 -26.51 -8.41
CA GLN A 21 21.13 -26.88 -7.99
C GLN A 21 21.10 -27.63 -6.64
N GLU A 22 22.04 -28.56 -6.42
CA GLU A 22 22.16 -29.29 -5.15
C GLU A 22 22.56 -28.36 -3.99
N GLN A 23 23.33 -27.31 -4.28
CA GLN A 23 23.76 -26.31 -3.29
C GLN A 23 22.74 -25.20 -3.01
N ASP A 24 21.69 -25.06 -3.83
CA ASP A 24 20.62 -24.07 -3.65
C ASP A 24 19.74 -24.43 -2.43
N LYS A 25 20.09 -23.84 -1.28
CA LYS A 25 19.47 -24.13 0.02
C LYS A 25 17.97 -23.84 0.04
N LEU A 26 17.54 -22.73 -0.56
CA LEU A 26 16.12 -22.39 -0.65
C LEU A 26 15.36 -23.45 -1.44
N LEU A 27 15.86 -23.86 -2.61
CA LEU A 27 15.23 -24.92 -3.40
C LEU A 27 15.10 -26.22 -2.59
N GLN A 28 16.16 -26.64 -1.90
CA GLN A 28 16.11 -27.86 -1.07
C GLN A 28 15.10 -27.74 0.08
N LEU A 29 15.02 -26.56 0.73
CA LEU A 29 14.03 -26.29 1.77
C LEU A 29 12.60 -26.39 1.21
N LEU A 30 12.30 -25.72 0.11
CA LEU A 30 10.98 -25.79 -0.54
C LEU A 30 10.58 -27.24 -0.86
N LYS A 31 11.48 -28.05 -1.41
CA LYS A 31 11.24 -29.46 -1.70
C LYS A 31 10.91 -30.26 -0.44
N SER A 32 11.69 -30.05 0.62
CA SER A 32 11.50 -30.74 1.90
C SER A 32 10.17 -30.37 2.56
N GLU A 33 9.80 -29.08 2.58
CA GLU A 33 8.56 -28.60 3.17
C GLU A 33 7.32 -29.01 2.39
N LEU A 34 7.39 -28.98 1.06
CA LEU A 34 6.30 -29.47 0.22
C LEU A 34 6.08 -30.98 0.46
N THR A 35 7.16 -31.77 0.50
CA THR A 35 7.08 -33.21 0.75
C THR A 35 6.47 -33.50 2.12
N TYR A 36 6.95 -32.81 3.16
CA TYR A 36 6.40 -32.92 4.51
C TYR A 36 4.91 -32.57 4.55
N SER A 37 4.55 -31.38 4.04
CA SER A 37 3.17 -30.88 4.08
C SER A 37 2.23 -31.79 3.31
N MET A 38 2.62 -32.25 2.11
CA MET A 38 1.82 -33.18 1.33
C MET A 38 1.61 -34.52 2.05
N ASN A 39 2.64 -35.07 2.68
CA ASN A 39 2.55 -36.35 3.40
C ASN A 39 1.65 -36.27 4.63
N GLU A 40 1.67 -35.16 5.38
CA GLU A 40 0.80 -34.98 6.54
C GLU A 40 -0.64 -34.63 6.15
N LEU A 41 -0.84 -33.76 5.15
CA LEU A 41 -2.17 -33.39 4.68
C LEU A 41 -2.90 -34.54 3.99
N LYS A 42 -2.17 -35.48 3.34
CA LYS A 42 -2.77 -36.71 2.78
C LYS A 42 -3.46 -37.60 3.82
N LYS A 43 -3.14 -37.44 5.10
CA LYS A 43 -3.77 -38.20 6.21
C LYS A 43 -5.10 -37.59 6.66
N GLN A 44 -5.43 -36.38 6.20
CA GLN A 44 -6.64 -35.66 6.59
C GLN A 44 -7.84 -36.12 5.74
N ALA A 45 -9.06 -35.90 6.24
CA ALA A 45 -10.29 -36.31 5.55
C ALA A 45 -10.44 -35.69 4.15
N GLN A 46 -10.01 -34.43 3.99
CA GLN A 46 -9.95 -33.74 2.70
C GLN A 46 -8.49 -33.70 2.23
N ALA A 47 -7.96 -34.84 1.81
CA ALA A 47 -6.60 -34.96 1.32
C ALA A 47 -6.36 -34.11 0.05
N PRO A 48 -5.25 -33.36 -0.03
CA PRO A 48 -4.87 -32.68 -1.27
C PRO A 48 -4.47 -33.69 -2.34
N TYR A 49 -4.94 -33.48 -3.56
CA TYR A 49 -4.49 -34.25 -4.72
C TYR A 49 -3.31 -33.55 -5.43
N TYR A 50 -3.17 -32.23 -5.27
CA TYR A 50 -2.07 -31.44 -5.81
C TYR A 50 -1.65 -30.32 -4.86
N MET A 51 -0.34 -30.08 -4.76
CA MET A 51 0.24 -28.94 -4.08
C MET A 51 1.45 -28.40 -4.84
N ASN A 52 1.70 -27.09 -4.75
CA ASN A 52 2.97 -26.49 -5.13
C ASN A 52 3.40 -25.40 -4.16
N LEU A 53 4.68 -25.05 -4.21
CA LEU A 53 5.26 -23.87 -3.58
C LEU A 53 5.92 -23.03 -4.67
N ARG A 54 5.43 -21.80 -4.88
CA ARG A 54 6.07 -20.81 -5.73
C ARG A 54 6.73 -19.73 -4.88
N ALA A 55 8.05 -19.56 -5.00
CA ALA A 55 8.77 -18.46 -4.37
C ALA A 55 9.31 -17.49 -5.43
N MET A 56 9.38 -16.20 -5.08
CA MET A 56 9.87 -15.13 -5.95
C MET A 56 10.81 -14.24 -5.16
N ASP A 57 12.08 -14.21 -5.55
CA ASP A 57 13.09 -13.22 -5.10
C ASP A 57 13.09 -12.07 -6.10
N ASP A 58 12.67 -10.89 -5.66
CA ASP A 58 12.48 -9.68 -6.45
C ASP A 58 13.49 -8.63 -5.98
N TYR A 59 14.47 -8.33 -6.84
CA TYR A 59 15.37 -7.21 -6.69
C TYR A 59 14.96 -6.12 -7.68
N THR A 60 14.66 -4.92 -7.17
CA THR A 60 14.20 -3.81 -8.00
C THR A 60 14.91 -2.51 -7.62
N VAL A 61 15.35 -1.78 -8.65
CA VAL A 61 15.80 -0.38 -8.57
C VAL A 61 14.80 0.50 -9.33
N ASN A 62 14.25 1.50 -8.66
CA ASN A 62 13.40 2.53 -9.27
C ASN A 62 14.02 3.91 -9.07
N VAL A 63 14.24 4.63 -10.17
CA VAL A 63 14.71 6.02 -10.14
C VAL A 63 13.73 6.88 -10.93
N THR A 64 13.12 7.85 -10.27
CA THR A 64 12.14 8.76 -10.85
C THR A 64 12.65 10.19 -10.75
N SER A 65 12.80 10.84 -11.90
CA SER A 65 13.11 12.25 -12.01
C SER A 65 11.91 13.03 -12.55
N SER A 66 11.65 14.21 -12.01
CA SER A 66 10.59 15.12 -12.43
C SER A 66 11.17 16.51 -12.61
N PHE A 67 10.99 17.09 -13.81
CA PHE A 67 11.51 18.42 -14.15
C PHE A 67 12.94 18.65 -13.62
N GLY A 68 13.88 17.77 -13.95
CA GLY A 68 15.29 17.92 -13.61
C GLY A 68 15.70 17.65 -12.17
N THR A 69 14.83 17.06 -11.36
CA THR A 69 15.08 16.80 -9.94
C THR A 69 14.61 15.39 -9.57
N ILE A 70 15.37 14.69 -8.72
CA ILE A 70 14.98 13.35 -8.27
C ILE A 70 13.75 13.46 -7.37
N ALA A 71 12.65 12.86 -7.83
CA ALA A 71 11.42 12.73 -7.07
C ALA A 71 11.52 11.55 -6.09
N SER A 72 12.07 10.42 -6.55
CA SER A 72 12.35 9.27 -5.71
C SER A 72 13.43 8.38 -6.31
N SER A 73 14.26 7.77 -5.46
CA SER A 73 15.26 6.77 -5.85
C SER A 73 15.22 5.66 -4.81
N ARG A 74 14.92 4.43 -5.20
CA ARG A 74 14.74 3.32 -4.26
C ARG A 74 15.32 2.04 -4.82
N GLU A 75 16.03 1.34 -3.95
CA GLU A 75 16.49 -0.02 -4.15
C GLU A 75 15.81 -0.91 -3.12
N THR A 76 15.16 -1.97 -3.59
CA THR A 76 14.40 -2.89 -2.75
C THR A 76 14.68 -4.31 -3.15
N ARG A 77 14.85 -5.18 -2.14
CA ARG A 77 14.85 -6.62 -2.33
C ARG A 77 13.84 -7.27 -1.41
N MET A 78 12.99 -8.12 -1.96
CA MET A 78 12.02 -8.89 -1.18
C MET A 78 11.89 -10.30 -1.73
N ARG A 79 11.64 -11.24 -0.83
CA ARG A 79 11.36 -12.62 -1.20
C ARG A 79 9.99 -13.01 -0.70
N THR A 80 9.14 -13.52 -1.58
CA THR A 80 7.77 -13.94 -1.27
C THR A 80 7.50 -15.37 -1.65
N LEU A 81 6.53 -16.00 -0.99
CA LEU A 81 6.09 -17.37 -1.26
C LEU A 81 4.56 -17.45 -1.34
N VAL A 82 4.09 -18.22 -2.31
CA VAL A 82 2.69 -18.53 -2.56
C VAL A 82 2.52 -20.04 -2.69
N PRO A 83 1.97 -20.72 -1.67
CA PRO A 83 1.53 -22.11 -1.78
C PRO A 83 0.20 -22.21 -2.55
N GLN A 84 0.08 -23.21 -3.41
CA GLN A 84 -1.22 -23.65 -3.95
C GLN A 84 -1.58 -25.02 -3.38
N VAL A 85 -2.84 -25.17 -2.95
CA VAL A 85 -3.37 -26.41 -2.39
C VAL A 85 -4.69 -26.73 -3.08
N ARG A 86 -4.77 -27.90 -3.72
CA ARG A 86 -5.99 -28.37 -4.40
C ARG A 86 -6.57 -29.60 -3.71
N LEU A 87 -7.83 -29.50 -3.30
CA LEU A 87 -8.60 -30.52 -2.59
C LEU A 87 -9.81 -30.95 -3.44
N GLY A 88 -10.20 -32.23 -3.37
CA GLY A 88 -11.30 -32.78 -4.17
C GLY A 88 -10.78 -33.73 -5.25
N SER A 89 -11.24 -33.56 -6.48
CA SER A 89 -10.78 -34.32 -7.64
C SER A 89 -10.50 -33.40 -8.84
N LEU A 90 -10.00 -33.96 -9.94
CA LEU A 90 -9.80 -33.19 -11.16
C LEU A 90 -11.12 -32.63 -11.71
N GLU A 91 -12.25 -33.28 -11.47
CA GLU A 91 -13.57 -32.88 -11.98
C GLU A 91 -14.22 -31.80 -11.11
N LEU A 92 -14.04 -31.87 -9.78
CA LEU A 92 -14.62 -30.94 -8.81
C LEU A 92 -13.63 -30.67 -7.67
N ASP A 93 -13.04 -29.49 -7.67
CA ASP A 93 -12.15 -29.03 -6.61
C ASP A 93 -12.52 -27.63 -6.08
N ASN A 94 -11.69 -27.15 -5.15
CA ASN A 94 -11.84 -25.83 -4.53
C ASN A 94 -11.68 -24.62 -5.47
N PHE A 95 -11.33 -24.84 -6.75
CA PHE A 95 -11.23 -23.79 -7.78
C PHE A 95 -12.35 -23.86 -8.82
N LYS A 96 -13.24 -24.86 -8.78
CA LYS A 96 -14.30 -25.06 -9.79
C LYS A 96 -15.12 -23.80 -10.11
N TYR A 97 -15.54 -23.06 -9.08
CA TYR A 97 -16.39 -21.86 -9.23
C TYR A 97 -15.75 -20.59 -8.66
N ASN A 98 -14.45 -20.61 -8.44
CA ASN A 98 -13.72 -19.51 -7.84
C ASN A 98 -12.39 -19.30 -8.59
N SER A 99 -12.26 -18.16 -9.27
CA SER A 99 -11.11 -17.84 -10.12
C SER A 99 -9.88 -17.35 -9.36
N GLN A 100 -9.90 -17.31 -8.02
CA GLN A 100 -8.78 -16.85 -7.20
C GLN A 100 -8.67 -17.68 -5.93
N GLY A 101 -7.54 -18.35 -5.69
CA GLY A 101 -7.33 -19.24 -4.55
C GLY A 101 -7.05 -18.54 -3.23
N VAL A 102 -7.48 -17.28 -3.08
CA VAL A 102 -7.39 -16.52 -1.82
C VAL A 102 -8.56 -15.53 -1.71
N ALA A 103 -9.05 -15.30 -0.49
CA ALA A 103 -9.99 -14.21 -0.19
C ALA A 103 -9.31 -12.84 -0.40
N GLN A 104 -9.98 -11.90 -1.08
CA GLN A 104 -9.53 -10.51 -1.20
C GLN A 104 -9.37 -9.89 0.19
N ASP A 105 -8.20 -9.30 0.49
CA ASP A 105 -8.04 -8.44 1.67
C ASP A 105 -8.81 -7.13 1.42
N PRO A 106 -9.89 -6.83 2.18
CA PRO A 106 -10.70 -5.64 1.98
C PRO A 106 -9.93 -4.32 2.15
N ARG A 107 -8.74 -4.35 2.79
CA ARG A 107 -7.94 -3.15 3.08
C ARG A 107 -6.83 -2.90 2.05
N ARG A 108 -6.35 -3.95 1.39
CA ARG A 108 -5.19 -3.87 0.47
C ARG A 108 -5.55 -4.13 -0.99
N GLY A 109 -6.75 -4.61 -1.29
CA GLY A 109 -7.24 -4.81 -2.66
C GLY A 109 -6.55 -5.92 -3.47
N ASN A 110 -5.39 -6.45 -3.02
CA ASN A 110 -4.61 -7.48 -3.70
C ASN A 110 -4.29 -8.68 -2.80
N VAL A 111 -4.20 -9.87 -3.41
CA VAL A 111 -3.72 -11.10 -2.78
C VAL A 111 -2.21 -11.01 -2.57
N SER A 112 -1.71 -11.22 -1.34
CA SER A 112 -0.27 -11.24 -1.03
C SER A 112 0.18 -12.64 -0.57
N GLY A 113 1.35 -13.07 -1.04
CA GLY A 113 2.09 -14.20 -0.47
C GLY A 113 2.68 -13.85 0.91
N VAL A 114 3.42 -14.80 1.49
CA VAL A 114 4.17 -14.61 2.73
C VAL A 114 5.62 -14.19 2.43
N PHE A 115 6.17 -13.23 3.18
CA PHE A 115 7.60 -12.90 3.06
C PHE A 115 8.47 -14.02 3.61
N LEU A 116 9.55 -14.33 2.91
CA LEU A 116 10.59 -15.26 3.36
C LEU A 116 11.86 -14.49 3.74
N PRO A 117 12.64 -14.97 4.72
CA PRO A 117 13.99 -14.48 4.94
C PRO A 117 14.83 -14.44 3.66
N LEU A 118 15.63 -13.38 3.52
CA LEU A 118 16.57 -13.21 2.41
C LEU A 118 17.84 -14.05 2.59
N ASP A 119 18.16 -14.39 3.85
CA ASP A 119 19.31 -15.21 4.24
C ASP A 119 18.92 -16.70 4.30
N ASP A 120 19.47 -17.49 3.37
CA ASP A 120 19.22 -18.92 3.25
C ASP A 120 19.77 -19.75 4.42
N GLU A 121 20.63 -19.18 5.28
CA GLU A 121 21.12 -19.85 6.50
C GLU A 121 20.05 -19.95 7.60
N THR A 122 18.91 -19.27 7.44
CA THR A 122 17.86 -19.14 8.46
C THR A 122 16.67 -20.06 8.20
N ALA A 123 16.99 -21.35 8.05
CA ALA A 123 16.04 -22.38 7.65
C ALA A 123 14.76 -22.43 8.51
N GLU A 124 14.84 -22.23 9.83
CA GLU A 124 13.65 -22.28 10.69
C GLU A 124 12.65 -21.15 10.40
N GLY A 125 13.13 -19.93 10.12
CA GLY A 125 12.27 -18.80 9.76
C GLY A 125 11.56 -19.02 8.43
N ILE A 126 12.28 -19.55 7.43
CA ILE A 126 11.71 -19.93 6.13
C ILE A 126 10.64 -21.02 6.31
N ARG A 127 10.94 -22.05 7.11
CA ARG A 127 10.02 -23.16 7.40
C ARG A 127 8.75 -22.69 8.12
N GLU A 128 8.86 -21.81 9.11
CA GLU A 128 7.69 -21.25 9.81
C GLU A 128 6.80 -20.45 8.86
N ALA A 129 7.40 -19.63 7.99
CA ALA A 129 6.66 -18.88 6.98
C ALA A 129 5.91 -19.81 6.01
N ILE A 130 6.58 -20.86 5.49
CA ILE A 130 5.96 -21.87 4.61
C ILE A 130 4.82 -22.60 5.33
N TRP A 131 5.05 -23.07 6.57
CA TRP A 131 4.08 -23.79 7.38
C TRP A 131 2.80 -22.96 7.60
N ARG A 132 2.95 -21.71 8.04
CA ARG A 132 1.83 -20.81 8.32
C ARG A 132 1.00 -20.55 7.08
N GLU A 133 1.65 -20.17 5.98
CA GLU A 133 0.92 -19.84 4.75
C GLU A 133 0.27 -21.11 4.16
N THR A 134 0.94 -22.27 4.21
CA THR A 134 0.35 -23.55 3.76
C THR A 134 -0.91 -23.92 4.55
N LEU A 135 -0.89 -23.80 5.88
CA LEU A 135 -2.07 -24.03 6.72
C LEU A 135 -3.23 -23.08 6.37
N LYS A 136 -2.92 -21.79 6.18
CA LYS A 136 -3.90 -20.78 5.77
C LYS A 136 -4.52 -21.13 4.41
N ARG A 137 -3.72 -21.55 3.43
CA ARG A 137 -4.18 -21.96 2.09
C ARG A 137 -4.97 -23.27 2.12
N TYR A 138 -4.57 -24.23 2.94
CA TYR A 138 -5.34 -25.46 3.13
C TYR A 138 -6.73 -25.17 3.71
N LYS A 139 -6.82 -24.39 4.79
CA LYS A 139 -8.10 -24.01 5.40
C LYS A 139 -9.01 -23.26 4.41
N PHE A 140 -8.44 -22.35 3.62
CA PHE A 140 -9.17 -21.69 2.54
C PHE A 140 -9.68 -22.70 1.51
N ALA A 141 -8.83 -23.62 1.05
CA ALA A 141 -9.21 -24.66 0.09
C ALA A 141 -10.35 -25.56 0.61
N GLN A 142 -10.36 -25.89 1.90
CA GLN A 142 -11.45 -26.66 2.52
C GLN A 142 -12.79 -25.91 2.44
N GLN A 143 -12.80 -24.62 2.79
CA GLN A 143 -13.99 -23.78 2.72
C GLN A 143 -14.52 -23.66 1.29
N GLN A 144 -13.62 -23.43 0.33
CA GLN A 144 -13.99 -23.29 -1.08
C GLN A 144 -14.43 -24.61 -1.72
N LEU A 145 -13.87 -25.76 -1.29
CA LEU A 145 -14.35 -27.07 -1.76
C LEU A 145 -15.80 -27.31 -1.31
N GLU A 146 -16.12 -27.04 -0.06
CA GLU A 146 -17.49 -27.21 0.45
C GLU A 146 -18.49 -26.25 -0.20
N ALA A 147 -18.08 -24.99 -0.42
CA ALA A 147 -18.85 -24.04 -1.21
C ALA A 147 -19.07 -24.53 -2.65
N SER A 148 -18.03 -25.12 -3.27
CA SER A 148 -18.12 -25.63 -4.64
C SER A 148 -19.02 -26.86 -4.75
N LYS A 149 -18.99 -27.79 -3.78
CA LYS A 149 -19.92 -28.93 -3.71
C LYS A 149 -21.38 -28.47 -3.57
N THR A 150 -21.62 -27.51 -2.69
CA THR A 150 -22.96 -26.96 -2.47
C THR A 150 -23.47 -26.28 -3.73
N LYS A 151 -22.63 -25.41 -4.35
CA LYS A 151 -22.96 -24.73 -5.60
C LYS A 151 -23.24 -25.71 -6.74
N ALA A 152 -22.45 -26.77 -6.88
CA ALA A 152 -22.66 -27.82 -7.89
C ALA A 152 -24.02 -28.53 -7.74
N THR A 153 -24.56 -28.63 -6.52
CA THR A 153 -25.86 -29.29 -6.27
C THR A 153 -27.06 -28.37 -6.57
N VAL A 154 -26.88 -27.05 -6.46
CA VAL A 154 -27.96 -26.05 -6.63
C VAL A 154 -27.88 -25.28 -7.94
N SER A 155 -26.88 -25.55 -8.78
CA SER A 155 -26.69 -24.88 -10.08
C SER A 155 -27.11 -25.80 -11.23
N VAL A 156 -27.44 -25.20 -12.37
CA VAL A 156 -27.54 -25.95 -13.63
C VAL A 156 -26.18 -26.51 -14.01
N GLU A 157 -26.17 -27.56 -14.82
CA GLU A 157 -24.94 -28.19 -15.27
C GLU A 157 -24.10 -27.21 -16.11
N ASP A 158 -22.79 -27.16 -15.87
CA ASP A 158 -21.90 -26.30 -16.66
C ASP A 158 -21.89 -26.72 -18.14
N GLU A 159 -21.89 -25.75 -19.04
CA GLU A 159 -21.73 -26.02 -20.47
C GLU A 159 -20.35 -26.59 -20.80
N ASP A 160 -19.32 -26.16 -20.08
CA ASP A 160 -17.95 -26.68 -20.19
C ASP A 160 -17.76 -27.89 -19.27
N LYS A 161 -17.37 -29.02 -19.84
CA LYS A 161 -17.18 -30.32 -19.16
C LYS A 161 -15.73 -30.60 -18.79
N ALA A 162 -14.79 -29.72 -19.15
CA ALA A 162 -13.39 -29.93 -18.87
C ALA A 162 -13.13 -29.90 -17.36
N PRO A 163 -12.16 -30.70 -16.88
CA PRO A 163 -11.81 -30.74 -15.47
C PRO A 163 -11.36 -29.36 -14.95
N CYS A 164 -11.32 -29.23 -13.62
CA CYS A 164 -10.80 -28.06 -12.92
C CYS A 164 -9.28 -27.90 -13.07
N PHE A 165 -8.57 -28.97 -13.40
CA PHE A 165 -7.12 -29.00 -13.50
C PHE A 165 -6.64 -30.02 -14.53
N SER A 166 -5.59 -29.68 -15.29
CA SER A 166 -4.95 -30.57 -16.24
C SER A 166 -3.67 -31.19 -15.68
N GLY A 167 -3.39 -32.43 -16.07
CA GLY A 167 -2.06 -33.03 -15.91
C GLY A 167 -1.04 -32.39 -16.87
N VAL A 168 0.23 -32.35 -16.47
CA VAL A 168 1.35 -31.82 -17.28
C VAL A 168 2.59 -32.69 -17.08
N ILE A 169 3.58 -32.54 -17.95
CA ILE A 169 4.91 -33.13 -17.74
C ILE A 169 5.59 -32.33 -16.62
N ALA A 170 6.07 -33.02 -15.58
CA ALA A 170 6.84 -32.41 -14.52
C ALA A 170 8.21 -31.98 -15.04
N GLU A 171 8.41 -30.68 -15.22
CA GLU A 171 9.64 -30.11 -15.75
C GLU A 171 10.71 -29.99 -14.67
N LYS A 172 11.97 -30.20 -15.06
CA LYS A 172 13.14 -29.95 -14.21
C LYS A 172 14.07 -28.98 -14.93
N TYR A 173 14.12 -27.76 -14.43
CA TYR A 173 14.90 -26.67 -15.01
C TYR A 173 15.54 -25.85 -13.91
N TYR A 174 16.82 -25.52 -14.07
CA TYR A 174 17.56 -24.75 -13.08
C TYR A 174 18.52 -23.79 -13.76
N GLU A 175 18.39 -22.52 -13.41
CA GLU A 175 19.40 -21.50 -13.64
C GLU A 175 20.10 -21.14 -12.32
N ALA A 176 21.42 -20.98 -12.37
CA ALA A 176 22.18 -20.46 -11.23
C ALA A 176 21.74 -19.02 -10.88
N PRO A 177 21.86 -18.58 -9.61
CA PRO A 177 21.62 -17.18 -9.26
C PRO A 177 22.56 -16.27 -10.03
N LEU A 178 22.10 -15.07 -10.38
CA LEU A 178 22.93 -14.05 -11.01
C LEU A 178 23.86 -13.41 -9.98
N ASP A 179 25.15 -13.35 -10.29
CA ASP A 179 26.15 -12.72 -9.44
C ASP A 179 26.14 -11.20 -9.60
N GLY A 180 26.27 -10.47 -8.48
CA GLY A 180 26.47 -9.01 -8.49
C GLY A 180 25.29 -8.19 -9.03
N ILE A 181 24.05 -8.64 -8.80
CA ILE A 181 22.83 -7.93 -9.25
C ILE A 181 22.75 -6.49 -8.74
N ASP A 182 23.31 -6.23 -7.55
CA ASP A 182 23.45 -4.92 -6.90
C ASP A 182 24.39 -3.95 -7.65
N LYS A 183 25.20 -4.47 -8.57
CA LYS A 183 26.19 -3.72 -9.35
C LYS A 183 25.81 -3.59 -10.83
N MET A 184 24.68 -4.17 -11.24
CA MET A 184 24.20 -4.10 -12.62
C MET A 184 23.64 -2.71 -12.99
N VAL A 185 23.34 -1.87 -12.00
CA VAL A 185 22.88 -0.49 -12.19
C VAL A 185 23.77 0.46 -11.40
N ASP A 186 24.37 1.44 -12.08
CA ASP A 186 24.94 2.61 -11.42
C ASP A 186 23.81 3.62 -11.14
N VAL A 187 23.24 3.55 -9.93
CA VAL A 187 22.10 4.39 -9.52
C VAL A 187 22.43 5.87 -9.66
N ALA A 188 23.62 6.31 -9.25
CA ALA A 188 24.02 7.72 -9.30
C ALA A 188 24.17 8.23 -10.74
N ALA A 189 24.73 7.41 -11.63
CA ALA A 189 24.80 7.75 -13.05
C ALA A 189 23.40 7.87 -13.68
N TRP A 190 22.48 6.99 -13.31
CA TRP A 190 21.09 7.03 -13.78
C TRP A 190 20.29 8.20 -13.21
N GLU A 191 20.47 8.55 -11.94
CA GLU A 191 19.89 9.76 -11.35
C GLU A 191 20.28 11.00 -12.15
N LYS A 192 21.58 11.17 -12.43
CA LYS A 192 22.07 12.29 -13.24
C LYS A 192 21.47 12.28 -14.64
N ARG A 193 21.46 11.12 -15.31
CA ARG A 193 20.92 10.95 -16.66
C ARG A 193 19.43 11.31 -16.73
N LEU A 194 18.61 10.81 -15.80
CA LEU A 194 17.18 11.09 -15.79
C LEU A 194 16.86 12.54 -15.42
N ASN A 195 17.67 13.18 -14.56
CA ASN A 195 17.59 14.62 -14.31
C ASN A 195 17.83 15.42 -15.59
N GLU A 196 18.87 15.10 -16.36
CA GLU A 196 19.12 15.80 -17.63
C GLU A 196 17.98 15.61 -18.64
N VAL A 197 17.41 14.40 -18.74
CA VAL A 197 16.26 14.13 -19.63
C VAL A 197 15.00 14.88 -19.18
N SER A 198 14.62 14.77 -17.91
CA SER A 198 13.38 15.38 -17.41
C SER A 198 13.46 16.90 -17.30
N ALA A 199 14.66 17.48 -17.18
CA ALA A 199 14.88 18.94 -17.17
C ALA A 199 14.39 19.63 -18.46
N VAL A 200 14.36 18.90 -19.59
CA VAL A 200 13.82 19.39 -20.87
C VAL A 200 12.39 19.91 -20.72
N PHE A 201 11.58 19.25 -19.89
CA PHE A 201 10.18 19.63 -19.65
C PHE A 201 10.02 21.00 -19.00
N LYS A 202 11.06 21.56 -18.35
CA LYS A 202 11.03 22.94 -17.82
C LYS A 202 10.83 23.99 -18.92
N ALA A 203 11.18 23.67 -20.17
CA ALA A 203 10.98 24.57 -21.30
C ALA A 203 9.51 24.84 -21.63
N CYS A 204 8.57 24.04 -21.10
CA CYS A 204 7.14 24.20 -21.31
C CYS A 204 6.41 24.39 -19.96
N PRO A 205 6.17 25.66 -19.55
CA PRO A 205 5.49 25.96 -18.28
C PRO A 205 4.07 25.41 -18.15
N GLU A 206 3.42 25.11 -19.28
CA GLU A 206 2.04 24.61 -19.34
C GLU A 206 1.89 23.13 -18.99
N LEU A 207 3.00 22.39 -18.97
CA LEU A 207 2.98 21.01 -18.49
C LEU A 207 2.55 20.99 -17.03
N GLN A 208 1.70 20.05 -16.66
CA GLN A 208 1.44 19.67 -15.27
C GLN A 208 2.49 18.67 -14.80
N GLN A 209 2.80 17.69 -15.66
CA GLN A 209 3.74 16.61 -15.40
C GLN A 209 4.84 16.55 -16.48
N GLY A 210 6.06 16.24 -16.07
CA GLY A 210 7.21 15.99 -16.96
C GLY A 210 8.23 15.12 -16.24
N MET A 211 8.18 13.82 -16.47
CA MET A 211 8.88 12.80 -15.70
C MET A 211 9.67 11.83 -16.58
N ALA A 212 10.76 11.32 -16.02
CA ALA A 212 11.51 10.20 -16.56
C ALA A 212 11.74 9.16 -15.44
N ASN A 213 11.37 7.91 -15.67
CA ASN A 213 11.44 6.84 -14.69
C ASN A 213 12.23 5.64 -15.21
N LEU A 214 13.30 5.24 -14.52
CA LEU A 214 13.98 3.95 -14.71
C LEU A 214 13.39 2.93 -13.73
N THR A 215 13.05 1.75 -14.24
CA THR A 215 12.82 0.54 -13.45
C THR A 215 13.77 -0.54 -13.94
N PHE A 216 14.68 -1.00 -13.08
CA PHE A 216 15.49 -2.19 -13.30
C PHE A 216 15.04 -3.27 -12.32
N GLN A 217 14.88 -4.49 -12.81
CA GLN A 217 14.34 -5.58 -12.03
C GLN A 217 15.02 -6.91 -12.38
N VAL A 218 15.35 -7.67 -11.35
CA VAL A 218 15.80 -9.06 -11.43
C VAL A 218 14.82 -9.92 -10.63
N TYR A 219 14.09 -10.77 -11.34
CA TYR A 219 13.23 -11.80 -10.76
C TYR A 219 13.93 -13.15 -10.78
N ARG A 220 13.96 -13.84 -9.65
CA ARG A 220 14.29 -15.27 -9.57
C ARG A 220 13.10 -16.03 -9.01
N THR A 221 12.47 -16.84 -9.85
CA THR A 221 11.29 -17.62 -9.48
C THR A 221 11.66 -19.07 -9.22
N TYR A 222 11.12 -19.63 -8.16
CA TYR A 222 11.22 -21.03 -7.78
C TYR A 222 9.83 -21.66 -7.82
N LEU A 223 9.69 -22.84 -8.41
CA LEU A 223 8.48 -23.64 -8.34
C LEU A 223 8.84 -25.09 -8.06
N VAL A 224 8.24 -25.65 -7.01
CA VAL A 224 8.27 -27.08 -6.71
C VAL A 224 6.85 -27.61 -6.57
N SER A 225 6.56 -28.79 -7.14
CA SER A 225 5.22 -29.37 -7.12
C SER A 225 5.19 -30.81 -6.58
N SER A 226 4.03 -31.24 -6.08
CA SER A 226 3.80 -32.60 -5.60
C SER A 226 3.85 -33.64 -6.73
N GLU A 227 3.82 -33.20 -7.98
CA GLU A 227 3.98 -34.02 -9.19
C GLU A 227 5.46 -34.14 -9.62
N GLY A 228 6.38 -33.44 -8.95
CA GLY A 228 7.82 -33.53 -9.16
C GLY A 228 8.42 -32.45 -10.05
N ALA A 229 7.68 -31.38 -10.37
CA ALA A 229 8.24 -30.23 -11.09
C ALA A 229 9.24 -29.50 -10.17
N GLU A 230 10.36 -29.07 -10.75
CA GLU A 230 11.42 -28.30 -10.10
C GLU A 230 11.93 -27.26 -11.11
N VAL A 231 11.38 -26.05 -11.06
CA VAL A 231 11.72 -24.98 -12.01
C VAL A 231 12.31 -23.79 -11.26
N VAL A 232 13.53 -23.41 -11.62
CA VAL A 232 14.20 -22.20 -11.14
C VAL A 232 14.73 -21.42 -12.34
N GLN A 233 14.25 -20.19 -12.53
CA GLN A 233 14.61 -19.33 -13.66
C GLN A 233 14.80 -17.88 -13.21
N ASN A 234 15.69 -17.16 -13.89
CA ASN A 234 15.92 -15.74 -13.70
C ASN A 234 15.27 -14.95 -14.84
N ARG A 235 14.89 -13.71 -14.55
CA ARG A 235 14.41 -12.74 -15.52
C ARG A 235 14.97 -11.38 -15.16
N VAL A 236 15.64 -10.76 -16.13
CA VAL A 236 16.18 -9.41 -16.00
C VAL A 236 15.39 -8.48 -16.92
N SER A 237 15.09 -7.28 -16.45
CA SER A 237 14.45 -6.25 -17.27
C SER A 237 14.90 -4.86 -16.84
N ALA A 238 15.18 -4.00 -17.81
CA ALA A 238 15.41 -2.58 -17.62
C ALA A 238 14.41 -1.80 -18.48
N ARG A 239 13.76 -0.80 -17.89
CA ARG A 239 12.75 0.01 -18.57
C ARG A 239 12.95 1.49 -18.25
N VAL A 240 12.87 2.35 -19.26
CA VAL A 240 12.75 3.80 -19.07
C VAL A 240 11.42 4.27 -19.64
N MET A 241 10.64 4.94 -18.81
CA MET A 241 9.39 5.58 -19.20
C MET A 241 9.54 7.10 -19.14
N LEU A 242 9.27 7.77 -20.26
CA LEU A 242 9.08 9.21 -20.31
C LEU A 242 7.57 9.50 -20.29
N SER A 243 7.14 10.42 -19.44
CA SER A 243 5.73 10.79 -19.31
C SER A 243 5.60 12.30 -19.14
N ALA A 244 4.70 12.91 -19.91
CA ALA A 244 4.36 14.31 -19.75
C ALA A 244 2.85 14.51 -19.95
N SER A 245 2.29 15.53 -19.28
CA SER A 245 0.90 15.88 -19.46
C SER A 245 0.66 17.38 -19.30
N LEU A 246 -0.35 17.89 -20.00
CA LEU A 246 -0.89 19.24 -19.83
C LEU A 246 -2.41 19.22 -19.86
N LYS A 247 -3.02 20.37 -19.59
CA LYS A 247 -4.48 20.56 -19.66
C LYS A 247 -4.85 21.51 -20.78
N ALA A 248 -5.78 21.09 -21.65
CA ALA A 248 -6.35 21.95 -22.69
C ALA A 248 -7.29 23.01 -22.10
N ALA A 249 -7.62 24.03 -22.88
CA ALA A 249 -8.48 25.14 -22.44
C ALA A 249 -9.89 24.70 -21.98
N ASP A 250 -10.38 23.57 -22.47
CA ASP A 250 -11.66 22.98 -22.08
C ASP A 250 -11.59 22.01 -20.88
N GLY A 251 -10.44 21.95 -20.21
CA GLY A 251 -10.20 21.14 -19.02
C GLY A 251 -9.69 19.72 -19.29
N MET A 252 -9.60 19.29 -20.55
CA MET A 252 -9.15 17.94 -20.90
C MET A 252 -7.66 17.76 -20.57
N VAL A 253 -7.33 16.75 -19.77
CA VAL A 253 -5.93 16.33 -19.52
C VAL A 253 -5.43 15.52 -20.71
N LEU A 254 -4.26 15.89 -21.20
CA LEU A 254 -3.62 15.32 -22.38
C LEU A 254 -2.30 14.66 -21.95
N PRO A 255 -2.28 13.35 -21.70
CA PRO A 255 -1.05 12.63 -21.37
C PRO A 255 -0.35 12.10 -22.63
N LEU A 256 0.99 12.11 -22.64
CA LEU A 256 1.82 11.32 -23.55
C LEU A 256 2.80 10.47 -22.75
N ASN A 257 3.03 9.26 -23.23
CA ASN A 257 3.96 8.30 -22.66
C ASN A 257 4.87 7.73 -23.76
N MET A 258 6.13 7.45 -23.41
CA MET A 258 7.07 6.75 -24.26
C MET A 258 7.87 5.74 -23.44
N ASP A 259 8.13 4.58 -24.01
CA ASP A 259 8.71 3.43 -23.34
C ASP A 259 9.96 2.93 -24.07
N TYR A 260 11.00 2.65 -23.30
CA TYR A 260 12.18 1.90 -23.72
C TYR A 260 12.33 0.68 -22.85
N PHE A 261 12.48 -0.48 -23.47
CA PHE A 261 12.73 -1.73 -22.80
C PHE A 261 14.02 -2.35 -23.32
N ALA A 262 14.79 -2.93 -22.39
CA ALA A 262 15.95 -3.76 -22.68
C ALA A 262 16.11 -4.81 -21.57
N TYR A 263 17.00 -5.79 -21.77
CA TYR A 263 17.31 -6.77 -20.73
C TYR A 263 18.33 -6.24 -19.74
N ASN A 264 19.22 -5.32 -20.15
CA ASN A 264 20.17 -4.65 -19.26
C ASN A 264 20.06 -3.12 -19.32
N PRO A 265 20.38 -2.40 -18.23
CA PRO A 265 20.36 -0.93 -18.22
C PRO A 265 21.24 -0.30 -19.29
N ASP A 266 22.43 -0.86 -19.53
CA ASP A 266 23.39 -0.31 -20.50
C ASP A 266 22.94 -0.41 -21.97
N GLU A 267 21.94 -1.25 -22.25
CA GLU A 267 21.33 -1.42 -23.57
C GLU A 267 20.21 -0.39 -23.83
N LEU A 268 19.78 0.34 -22.80
CA LEU A 268 18.77 1.39 -22.95
C LEU A 268 19.31 2.59 -23.75
N PRO A 269 18.45 3.30 -24.50
CA PRO A 269 18.89 4.36 -25.40
C PRO A 269 19.70 5.48 -24.74
N GLY A 270 20.74 5.95 -25.43
CA GLY A 270 21.57 7.09 -25.04
C GLY A 270 20.78 8.34 -24.62
N ILE A 271 21.39 9.18 -23.78
CA ILE A 271 20.77 10.41 -23.29
C ILE A 271 20.30 11.34 -24.43
N ASP A 272 21.09 11.48 -25.49
CA ASP A 272 20.76 12.36 -26.63
C ASP A 272 19.44 11.99 -27.29
N ARG A 273 19.18 10.68 -27.42
CA ARG A 273 17.92 10.17 -27.96
C ARG A 273 16.76 10.47 -27.02
N MET A 274 16.91 10.15 -25.73
CA MET A 274 15.86 10.43 -24.73
C MET A 274 15.53 11.93 -24.62
N VAL A 275 16.54 12.80 -24.71
CA VAL A 275 16.35 14.26 -24.73
C VAL A 275 15.62 14.72 -25.99
N ALA A 276 15.98 14.19 -27.17
CA ALA A 276 15.29 14.50 -28.42
C ALA A 276 13.81 14.07 -28.36
N ASP A 277 13.55 12.87 -27.85
CA ASP A 277 12.20 12.33 -27.72
C ASP A 277 11.37 13.11 -26.67
N ALA A 278 11.98 13.58 -25.58
CA ALA A 278 11.34 14.46 -24.60
C ALA A 278 10.95 15.83 -25.21
N LYS A 279 11.80 16.41 -26.07
CA LYS A 279 11.47 17.66 -26.80
C LYS A 279 10.32 17.45 -27.78
N GLU A 280 10.34 16.34 -28.51
CA GLU A 280 9.26 16.00 -29.43
C GLU A 280 7.94 15.75 -28.71
N MET A 281 7.98 15.13 -27.52
CA MET A 281 6.81 14.98 -26.66
C MET A 281 6.19 16.33 -26.27
N ILE A 282 7.01 17.36 -25.98
CA ILE A 282 6.52 18.72 -25.72
C ILE A 282 5.81 19.30 -26.95
N HIS A 283 6.44 19.19 -28.13
CA HIS A 283 5.84 19.70 -29.37
C HIS A 283 4.49 19.04 -29.66
N ARG A 284 4.41 17.71 -29.51
CA ARG A 284 3.18 16.93 -29.71
C ARG A 284 2.10 17.30 -28.71
N LEU A 285 2.45 17.50 -27.44
CA LEU A 285 1.49 17.93 -26.42
C LEU A 285 0.92 19.33 -26.70
N LEU A 286 1.75 20.28 -27.13
CA LEU A 286 1.31 21.62 -27.51
C LEU A 286 0.41 21.58 -28.75
N ALA A 287 0.74 20.77 -29.74
CA ALA A 287 -0.13 20.55 -30.91
C ALA A 287 -1.47 19.92 -30.50
N LEU A 288 -1.46 18.92 -29.61
CA LEU A 288 -2.68 18.31 -29.06
C LEU A 288 -3.52 19.31 -28.28
N ARG A 289 -2.91 20.20 -27.48
CA ARG A 289 -3.63 21.25 -26.73
C ARG A 289 -4.52 22.09 -27.63
N ASP A 290 -3.98 22.47 -28.79
CA ASP A 290 -4.62 23.36 -29.76
C ASP A 290 -5.53 22.60 -30.74
N ALA A 291 -5.43 21.27 -30.79
CA ALA A 291 -6.25 20.44 -31.64
C ALA A 291 -7.74 20.54 -31.28
N PRO A 292 -8.64 20.54 -32.29
CA PRO A 292 -10.08 20.51 -32.05
C PRO A 292 -10.52 19.20 -31.40
N VAL A 293 -11.59 19.28 -30.63
CA VAL A 293 -12.22 18.09 -30.04
C VAL A 293 -12.98 17.35 -31.13
N ALA A 294 -12.74 16.04 -31.22
CA ALA A 294 -13.45 15.19 -32.15
C ALA A 294 -14.92 14.99 -31.73
N ASP A 295 -15.80 15.00 -32.73
CA ASP A 295 -17.17 14.54 -32.59
C ASP A 295 -17.25 13.00 -32.69
N PRO A 296 -18.30 12.37 -32.14
CA PRO A 296 -18.56 10.96 -32.35
C PRO A 296 -18.57 10.63 -33.85
N PHE A 297 -17.88 9.56 -34.22
CA PHE A 297 -17.67 9.20 -35.62
C PHE A 297 -17.75 7.70 -35.81
N THR A 298 -18.38 7.33 -36.93
CA THR A 298 -18.37 5.99 -37.51
C THR A 298 -17.91 6.10 -38.95
N GLY A 299 -16.88 5.34 -39.32
CA GLY A 299 -16.30 5.34 -40.66
C GLY A 299 -14.94 4.64 -40.71
N PRO A 300 -14.23 4.66 -41.84
CA PRO A 300 -13.01 3.90 -42.01
C PRO A 300 -11.85 4.52 -41.24
N ALA A 301 -10.90 3.67 -40.82
CA ALA A 301 -9.73 4.11 -40.10
C ALA A 301 -8.48 3.25 -40.38
N ILE A 302 -7.33 3.87 -40.15
CA ILE A 302 -6.03 3.22 -40.08
C ILE A 302 -5.55 3.27 -38.62
N LEU A 303 -5.05 2.16 -38.10
CA LEU A 303 -4.38 2.10 -36.80
C LEU A 303 -2.90 1.86 -37.05
N SER A 304 -2.02 2.69 -36.49
CA SER A 304 -0.57 2.47 -36.50
C SER A 304 -0.21 1.11 -35.90
N GLY A 305 1.01 0.60 -36.13
CA GLY A 305 1.37 -0.73 -35.63
C GLY A 305 1.26 -0.87 -34.09
N SER A 306 1.64 0.16 -33.33
CA SER A 306 1.48 0.14 -31.87
C SER A 306 0.00 0.24 -31.45
N ALA A 307 -0.79 1.09 -32.11
CA ALA A 307 -2.24 1.20 -31.88
C ALA A 307 -2.98 -0.10 -32.22
N SER A 308 -2.60 -0.74 -33.32
CA SER A 308 -3.08 -2.04 -33.77
C SER A 308 -2.75 -3.14 -32.76
N GLY A 309 -1.51 -3.17 -32.25
CA GLY A 309 -1.10 -4.14 -31.23
C GLY A 309 -1.98 -4.08 -29.97
N VAL A 310 -2.20 -2.89 -29.42
CA VAL A 310 -3.10 -2.70 -28.26
C VAL A 310 -4.54 -3.03 -28.62
N PHE A 311 -4.99 -2.65 -29.82
CA PHE A 311 -6.33 -2.99 -30.30
C PHE A 311 -6.56 -4.51 -30.33
N PHE A 312 -5.65 -5.29 -30.91
CA PHE A 312 -5.70 -6.75 -30.89
C PHE A 312 -5.62 -7.31 -29.47
N HIS A 313 -4.79 -6.73 -28.59
CA HIS A 313 -4.67 -7.14 -27.20
C HIS A 313 -6.02 -7.09 -26.46
N GLU A 314 -6.75 -5.98 -26.61
CA GLU A 314 -8.03 -5.74 -25.92
C GLU A 314 -9.20 -6.50 -26.55
N ILE A 315 -9.34 -6.44 -27.88
CA ILE A 315 -10.52 -7.00 -28.53
C ILE A 315 -10.42 -8.51 -28.70
N PHE A 316 -9.20 -9.05 -28.80
CA PHE A 316 -8.97 -10.45 -29.13
C PHE A 316 -8.12 -11.17 -28.07
N GLY A 317 -6.99 -10.60 -27.66
CA GLY A 317 -6.02 -11.21 -26.77
C GLY A 317 -6.62 -11.80 -25.49
N HIS A 318 -7.36 -11.00 -24.72
CA HIS A 318 -8.04 -11.50 -23.52
C HIS A 318 -9.13 -12.54 -23.79
N ARG A 319 -9.71 -12.55 -24.99
CA ARG A 319 -10.70 -13.57 -25.39
C ARG A 319 -10.05 -14.87 -25.88
N LEU A 320 -8.73 -14.86 -26.03
CA LEU A 320 -7.94 -16.07 -26.24
C LEU A 320 -7.53 -16.73 -24.92
N GLU A 321 -7.74 -16.08 -23.77
CA GLU A 321 -7.42 -16.65 -22.45
C GLU A 321 -8.46 -17.71 -22.05
N GLY A 322 -8.07 -18.98 -22.11
CA GLY A 322 -8.99 -20.12 -22.06
C GLY A 322 -9.84 -20.22 -20.80
N HIS A 323 -9.35 -19.76 -19.65
CA HIS A 323 -10.09 -19.85 -18.38
C HIS A 323 -11.36 -18.98 -18.39
N ARG A 324 -11.37 -17.86 -19.13
CA ARG A 324 -12.54 -16.97 -19.27
C ARG A 324 -13.67 -17.60 -20.09
N LEU A 325 -13.33 -18.55 -20.95
CA LEU A 325 -14.26 -19.23 -21.85
C LEU A 325 -15.13 -20.28 -21.13
N LYS A 326 -14.88 -20.56 -19.85
CA LYS A 326 -15.71 -21.47 -19.04
C LYS A 326 -17.03 -20.83 -18.58
N THR A 327 -17.05 -19.54 -18.23
CA THR A 327 -18.16 -18.92 -17.48
C THR A 327 -18.89 -17.79 -18.22
N GLY A 328 -18.23 -17.07 -19.14
CA GLY A 328 -18.87 -15.92 -19.81
C GLY A 328 -18.15 -15.34 -21.04
N GLY A 329 -16.88 -15.68 -21.27
CA GLY A 329 -16.07 -15.17 -22.39
C GLY A 329 -16.29 -15.81 -23.76
N GLN A 330 -17.33 -16.63 -23.94
CA GLN A 330 -17.46 -17.62 -25.03
C GLN A 330 -17.52 -17.07 -26.49
N THR A 331 -17.38 -15.77 -26.71
CA THR A 331 -17.48 -15.09 -28.01
C THR A 331 -16.83 -15.88 -29.16
N PHE A 332 -15.61 -16.41 -28.94
CA PHE A 332 -14.85 -17.15 -29.96
C PHE A 332 -14.82 -18.67 -29.76
N LYS A 333 -15.34 -19.21 -28.65
CA LYS A 333 -15.21 -20.66 -28.33
C LYS A 333 -15.83 -21.54 -29.43
N LYS A 334 -16.95 -21.12 -30.00
CA LYS A 334 -17.68 -21.84 -31.06
C LYS A 334 -17.11 -21.59 -32.46
N MET A 335 -16.18 -20.64 -32.62
CA MET A 335 -15.60 -20.25 -33.90
C MET A 335 -14.26 -20.96 -34.20
N VAL A 336 -13.86 -21.95 -33.39
CA VAL A 336 -12.65 -22.74 -33.66
C VAL A 336 -12.84 -23.50 -34.97
N GLY A 337 -11.90 -23.31 -35.90
CA GLY A 337 -11.99 -23.83 -37.27
C GLY A 337 -12.73 -22.91 -38.24
N GLU A 338 -13.33 -21.82 -37.76
CA GLU A 338 -13.99 -20.80 -38.60
C GLU A 338 -13.04 -19.65 -38.91
N GLN A 339 -13.33 -18.96 -40.02
CA GLN A 339 -12.62 -17.76 -40.41
C GLN A 339 -13.05 -16.57 -39.54
N VAL A 340 -12.10 -16.02 -38.77
CA VAL A 340 -12.29 -14.88 -37.87
C VAL A 340 -11.59 -13.61 -38.37
N LEU A 341 -10.61 -13.75 -39.28
CA LEU A 341 -9.85 -12.67 -39.89
C LEU A 341 -9.72 -12.89 -41.41
N PRO A 342 -9.31 -11.88 -42.20
CA PRO A 342 -8.97 -12.09 -43.61
C PRO A 342 -7.91 -13.20 -43.76
N VAL A 343 -7.97 -13.92 -44.88
CA VAL A 343 -7.17 -15.15 -45.10
C VAL A 343 -5.66 -14.94 -44.99
N ASP A 344 -5.19 -13.71 -45.22
CA ASP A 344 -3.77 -13.39 -45.19
C ASP A 344 -3.23 -13.15 -43.76
N PHE A 345 -4.11 -13.02 -42.75
CA PHE A 345 -3.70 -12.72 -41.38
C PHE A 345 -3.29 -13.94 -40.58
N GLN A 346 -2.25 -13.75 -39.76
CA GLN A 346 -1.78 -14.69 -38.75
C GLN A 346 -1.77 -13.97 -37.40
N VAL A 347 -2.19 -14.66 -36.34
CA VAL A 347 -2.08 -14.15 -34.97
C VAL A 347 -1.52 -15.26 -34.09
N TYR A 348 -0.45 -14.98 -33.37
CA TYR A 348 0.16 -15.94 -32.46
C TYR A 348 0.67 -15.28 -31.19
N CYS A 349 0.70 -16.05 -30.12
CA CYS A 349 1.32 -15.63 -28.86
C CYS A 349 2.57 -16.49 -28.63
N ASP A 350 3.74 -15.86 -28.53
CA ASP A 350 5.02 -16.57 -28.42
C ASP A 350 5.88 -16.06 -27.25
N PRO A 351 5.84 -16.72 -26.09
CA PRO A 351 6.66 -16.34 -24.93
C PRO A 351 8.16 -16.61 -25.15
N THR A 352 8.55 -17.37 -26.17
CA THR A 352 9.96 -17.72 -26.42
C THR A 352 10.71 -16.63 -27.20
N LEU A 353 10.01 -15.65 -27.77
CA LEU A 353 10.62 -14.52 -28.47
C LEU A 353 11.22 -13.51 -27.49
N THR A 354 12.49 -13.16 -27.71
CA THR A 354 13.19 -12.08 -26.99
C THR A 354 13.28 -10.79 -27.81
N ARG A 355 13.17 -10.87 -29.14
CA ARG A 355 13.29 -9.74 -30.06
C ARG A 355 12.36 -9.89 -31.26
N TYR A 356 11.75 -8.79 -31.70
CA TYR A 356 10.94 -8.72 -32.91
C TYR A 356 11.08 -7.35 -33.57
N ALA A 357 11.14 -7.29 -34.90
CA ALA A 357 11.29 -6.05 -35.67
C ALA A 357 12.43 -5.12 -35.18
N GLY A 358 13.52 -5.71 -34.67
CA GLY A 358 14.66 -4.96 -34.14
C GLY A 358 14.51 -4.45 -32.70
N THR A 359 13.40 -4.73 -32.01
CA THR A 359 13.09 -4.29 -30.63
C THR A 359 12.99 -5.48 -29.68
N ASP A 360 13.51 -5.32 -28.46
CA ASP A 360 13.45 -6.34 -27.41
C ASP A 360 12.03 -6.44 -26.82
N LEU A 361 11.65 -7.65 -26.38
CA LEU A 361 10.28 -7.96 -25.96
C LEU A 361 10.20 -8.27 -24.47
N ASN A 362 9.24 -7.64 -23.80
CA ASN A 362 9.01 -7.78 -22.37
C ASN A 362 8.14 -9.02 -22.03
N GLY A 363 7.40 -9.60 -22.99
CA GLY A 363 6.57 -10.78 -22.74
C GLY A 363 7.32 -12.11 -22.66
N HIS A 364 8.66 -12.12 -22.71
CA HIS A 364 9.49 -13.32 -22.73
C HIS A 364 9.49 -14.12 -21.41
N TYR A 365 9.43 -15.45 -21.51
CA TYR A 365 9.71 -16.42 -20.43
C TYR A 365 9.83 -17.85 -21.00
N LEU A 366 10.51 -18.75 -20.27
CA LEU A 366 10.68 -20.17 -20.67
C LEU A 366 9.67 -21.11 -20.03
N TYR A 367 9.34 -20.87 -18.76
CA TYR A 367 8.35 -21.60 -18.00
C TYR A 367 7.35 -20.62 -17.39
N ASP A 368 6.06 -20.99 -17.41
CA ASP A 368 5.02 -20.17 -16.79
C ASP A 368 5.00 -20.32 -15.25
N ASP A 369 4.10 -19.61 -14.58
CA ASP A 369 4.01 -19.58 -13.11
C ASP A 369 3.38 -20.85 -12.50
N GLU A 370 3.06 -21.85 -13.34
CA GLU A 370 2.64 -23.20 -12.98
C GLU A 370 3.73 -24.26 -13.26
N GLY A 371 4.88 -23.83 -13.79
CA GLY A 371 6.02 -24.68 -14.12
C GLY A 371 5.89 -25.40 -15.45
N VAL A 372 4.96 -24.97 -16.31
CA VAL A 372 4.74 -25.56 -17.64
C VAL A 372 5.66 -24.88 -18.64
N ARG A 373 6.36 -25.67 -19.47
CA ARG A 373 7.21 -25.13 -20.53
C ARG A 373 6.38 -24.34 -21.52
N ALA A 374 6.75 -23.08 -21.70
CA ALA A 374 6.08 -22.15 -22.59
C ALA A 374 6.37 -22.50 -24.06
N ARG A 375 5.36 -22.35 -24.91
CA ARG A 375 5.51 -22.52 -26.36
C ARG A 375 4.70 -21.48 -27.13
N ARG A 376 5.08 -21.28 -28.38
CA ARG A 376 4.25 -20.56 -29.35
C ARG A 376 2.88 -21.22 -29.49
N VAL A 377 1.85 -20.39 -29.51
CA VAL A 377 0.47 -20.77 -29.81
C VAL A 377 0.02 -20.00 -31.04
N ASN A 378 -0.21 -20.72 -32.14
CA ASN A 378 -0.77 -20.14 -33.36
C ASN A 378 -2.29 -19.99 -33.16
N ASN A 379 -2.71 -18.86 -32.61
CA ASN A 379 -4.12 -18.61 -32.31
C ASN A 379 -4.96 -18.53 -33.59
N VAL A 380 -4.46 -17.84 -34.62
CA VAL A 380 -5.11 -17.71 -35.93
C VAL A 380 -4.12 -18.08 -37.02
N GLU A 381 -4.51 -19.01 -37.90
CA GLU A 381 -3.75 -19.42 -39.07
C GLU A 381 -4.53 -19.18 -40.35
N ASN A 382 -3.97 -18.38 -41.28
CA ASN A 382 -4.63 -17.97 -42.53
C ASN A 382 -6.07 -17.46 -42.31
N GLY A 383 -6.24 -16.57 -41.32
CA GLY A 383 -7.54 -16.04 -40.92
C GLY A 383 -8.44 -16.98 -40.10
N VAL A 384 -8.05 -18.25 -39.88
CA VAL A 384 -8.87 -19.26 -39.18
C VAL A 384 -8.43 -19.42 -37.73
N LEU A 385 -9.36 -19.34 -36.77
CA LEU A 385 -9.08 -19.56 -35.34
C LEU A 385 -8.74 -21.04 -35.07
N LYS A 386 -7.62 -21.31 -34.40
CA LYS A 386 -7.10 -22.67 -34.15
C LYS A 386 -7.02 -23.03 -32.67
N GLU A 387 -6.44 -22.15 -31.85
CA GLU A 387 -6.05 -22.49 -30.48
C GLU A 387 -6.20 -21.31 -29.51
N PHE A 388 -6.40 -21.62 -28.23
CA PHE A 388 -6.47 -20.67 -27.11
C PHE A 388 -5.20 -20.69 -26.26
N LEU A 389 -4.98 -19.64 -25.47
CA LEU A 389 -3.93 -19.60 -24.45
C LEU A 389 -4.43 -20.36 -23.22
N MET A 390 -3.66 -21.36 -22.78
CA MET A 390 -4.08 -22.31 -21.75
C MET A 390 -3.11 -22.31 -20.57
N SER A 391 -3.66 -22.02 -19.39
CA SER A 391 -3.12 -22.44 -18.09
C SER A 391 -3.43 -23.92 -17.83
N ARG A 392 -3.10 -24.44 -16.65
CA ARG A 392 -3.54 -25.76 -16.19
C ARG A 392 -5.02 -25.82 -15.82
N VAL A 393 -5.79 -24.74 -16.01
CA VAL A 393 -7.26 -24.81 -16.03
C VAL A 393 -7.70 -25.09 -17.48
N PRO A 394 -8.06 -26.33 -17.83
CA PRO A 394 -8.31 -26.73 -19.21
C PRO A 394 -9.68 -26.26 -19.71
N LEU A 395 -9.88 -26.25 -21.02
CA LEU A 395 -11.15 -25.93 -21.67
C LEU A 395 -11.63 -27.13 -22.50
N ASP A 396 -12.93 -27.29 -22.73
CA ASP A 396 -13.42 -28.32 -23.65
C ASP A 396 -12.79 -28.21 -25.03
N GLY A 397 -12.25 -29.32 -25.53
CA GLY A 397 -11.46 -29.36 -26.77
C GLY A 397 -9.98 -28.98 -26.61
N PHE A 398 -9.59 -28.40 -25.48
CA PHE A 398 -8.23 -27.95 -25.17
C PHE A 398 -7.81 -28.42 -23.75
N PRO A 399 -7.52 -29.73 -23.58
CA PRO A 399 -7.37 -30.35 -22.27
C PRO A 399 -6.00 -30.14 -21.60
N VAL A 400 -5.05 -29.49 -22.27
CA VAL A 400 -3.64 -29.38 -21.81
C VAL A 400 -3.20 -27.92 -21.80
N SER A 401 -2.44 -27.52 -20.77
CA SER A 401 -1.75 -26.24 -20.73
C SER A 401 -0.75 -26.10 -21.88
N ASN A 402 -0.57 -24.89 -22.39
CA ASN A 402 0.45 -24.55 -23.37
C ASN A 402 1.45 -23.51 -22.82
N GLY A 403 1.56 -23.43 -21.49
CA GLY A 403 2.54 -22.59 -20.80
C GLY A 403 2.16 -21.10 -20.79
N HIS A 404 0.87 -20.81 -20.62
CA HIS A 404 0.35 -19.45 -20.50
C HIS A 404 -0.30 -19.18 -19.14
N GLY A 405 -0.08 -20.03 -18.12
CA GLY A 405 -0.52 -19.81 -16.75
C GLY A 405 0.36 -18.77 -16.03
N ARG A 406 -0.06 -17.50 -16.00
CA ARG A 406 0.76 -16.39 -15.45
C ARG A 406 0.09 -15.62 -14.31
N THR A 407 0.91 -15.08 -13.42
CA THR A 407 0.49 -14.26 -12.27
C THR A 407 1.57 -13.25 -11.88
N SER A 408 1.22 -12.35 -10.97
CA SER A 408 2.16 -11.44 -10.30
C SER A 408 1.83 -11.39 -8.81
N GLY A 409 2.86 -11.22 -7.99
CA GLY A 409 2.69 -11.15 -6.53
C GLY A 409 2.07 -12.42 -5.94
N GLY A 410 1.03 -12.26 -5.12
CA GLY A 410 0.47 -13.32 -4.29
C GLY A 410 -0.60 -14.22 -4.93
N GLY A 411 -1.04 -13.92 -6.16
CA GLY A 411 -2.21 -14.53 -6.80
C GLY A 411 -1.96 -15.90 -7.45
N ASP A 412 -3.01 -16.67 -7.72
CA ASP A 412 -2.91 -17.90 -8.51
C ASP A 412 -2.78 -17.59 -10.01
N PRO A 413 -2.05 -18.41 -10.77
CA PRO A 413 -1.93 -18.26 -12.22
C PRO A 413 -3.27 -18.48 -12.93
N VAL A 414 -3.52 -17.68 -13.96
CA VAL A 414 -4.60 -17.88 -14.94
C VAL A 414 -4.01 -17.81 -16.34
N SER A 415 -4.80 -18.14 -17.37
CA SER A 415 -4.30 -18.08 -18.75
C SER A 415 -4.09 -16.61 -19.13
N ARG A 416 -2.89 -16.23 -19.59
CA ARG A 416 -2.52 -14.85 -19.89
C ARG A 416 -1.72 -14.74 -21.17
N GLN A 417 -1.82 -13.59 -21.82
CA GLN A 417 -0.99 -13.23 -22.98
C GLN A 417 0.50 -13.12 -22.63
N SER A 418 1.37 -13.25 -23.63
CA SER A 418 2.84 -13.09 -23.57
C SER A 418 3.32 -12.05 -24.59
N ASN A 419 3.98 -12.47 -25.67
CA ASN A 419 4.24 -11.65 -26.85
C ASN A 419 3.18 -11.95 -27.91
N LEU A 420 2.18 -11.08 -28.04
CA LEU A 420 1.16 -11.19 -29.08
C LEU A 420 1.70 -10.60 -30.38
N VAL A 421 1.71 -11.40 -31.45
CA VAL A 421 2.23 -10.99 -32.76
C VAL A 421 1.16 -11.17 -33.82
N ILE A 422 1.01 -10.14 -34.65
CA ILE A 422 0.11 -10.10 -35.80
C ILE A 422 0.95 -9.94 -37.05
N GLU A 423 0.70 -10.78 -38.05
CA GLU A 423 1.40 -10.76 -39.34
C GLU A 423 0.38 -10.87 -40.48
N THR A 424 0.79 -10.42 -41.67
CA THR A 424 0.04 -10.59 -42.92
C THR A 424 0.93 -11.21 -44.00
N ALA A 425 0.37 -12.14 -44.76
CA ALA A 425 1.01 -12.71 -45.95
C ALA A 425 0.93 -11.78 -47.18
N HIS A 426 0.07 -10.76 -47.13
CA HIS A 426 -0.13 -9.80 -48.21
C HIS A 426 -0.07 -8.35 -47.67
N PRO A 427 1.14 -7.84 -47.38
CA PRO A 427 1.31 -6.51 -46.83
C PRO A 427 1.13 -5.41 -47.87
N TYR A 428 0.63 -4.26 -47.43
CA TYR A 428 0.52 -3.03 -48.22
C TYR A 428 1.44 -1.95 -47.67
N THR A 429 1.85 -1.00 -48.50
CA THR A 429 2.55 0.20 -48.04
C THR A 429 1.59 1.14 -47.32
N GLU A 430 2.11 2.03 -46.45
CA GLU A 430 1.27 3.06 -45.80
C GLU A 430 0.49 3.90 -46.82
N SER A 431 1.11 4.24 -47.95
CA SER A 431 0.45 5.01 -49.01
C SER A 431 -0.74 4.28 -49.61
N GLU A 432 -0.65 2.96 -49.79
CA GLU A 432 -1.75 2.14 -50.30
C GLU A 432 -2.87 2.02 -49.27
N LEU A 433 -2.54 1.82 -47.98
CA LEU A 433 -3.54 1.82 -46.91
C LEU A 433 -4.26 3.17 -46.81
N ARG A 434 -3.54 4.28 -46.92
CA ARG A 434 -4.11 5.65 -46.97
C ARG A 434 -5.04 5.83 -48.18
N GLN A 435 -4.67 5.28 -49.33
CA GLN A 435 -5.53 5.31 -50.51
C GLN A 435 -6.82 4.52 -50.28
N MET A 436 -6.75 3.33 -49.68
CA MET A 436 -7.93 2.53 -49.30
C MET A 436 -8.84 3.28 -48.33
N LEU A 437 -8.27 3.93 -47.31
CA LEU A 437 -9.00 4.78 -46.36
C LEU A 437 -9.78 5.89 -47.06
N ILE A 438 -9.13 6.60 -47.99
CA ILE A 438 -9.74 7.70 -48.76
C ILE A 438 -10.87 7.19 -49.65
N GLU A 439 -10.66 6.06 -50.34
CA GLU A 439 -11.65 5.47 -51.23
C GLU A 439 -12.90 5.00 -50.47
N GLU A 440 -12.72 4.34 -49.33
CA GLU A 440 -13.83 3.90 -48.51
C GLU A 440 -14.54 5.08 -47.84
N ALA A 441 -13.82 6.11 -47.41
CA ALA A 441 -14.43 7.32 -46.87
C ALA A 441 -15.31 8.02 -47.92
N LYS A 442 -14.85 8.12 -49.18
CA LYS A 442 -15.66 8.62 -50.31
C LYS A 442 -16.90 7.76 -50.53
N LYS A 443 -16.74 6.43 -50.53
CA LYS A 443 -17.83 5.47 -50.72
C LYS A 443 -18.88 5.57 -49.61
N GLN A 444 -18.48 5.82 -48.37
CA GLN A 444 -19.37 6.01 -47.22
C GLN A 444 -19.90 7.45 -47.09
N GLY A 445 -19.57 8.35 -48.02
CA GLY A 445 -20.00 9.75 -47.98
C GLY A 445 -19.39 10.55 -46.81
N LYS A 446 -18.20 10.17 -46.34
CA LYS A 446 -17.46 10.83 -45.26
C LYS A 446 -16.47 11.83 -45.83
N GLU A 447 -16.31 12.97 -45.17
CA GLU A 447 -15.31 13.98 -45.53
C GLU A 447 -13.87 13.51 -45.23
N TYR A 448 -13.73 12.61 -44.25
CA TYR A 448 -12.45 12.08 -43.80
C TYR A 448 -12.59 10.65 -43.24
N GLY A 449 -11.48 9.95 -43.17
CA GLY A 449 -11.27 8.79 -42.30
C GLY A 449 -10.34 9.13 -41.13
N TYR A 450 -10.17 8.22 -40.17
CA TYR A 450 -9.23 8.45 -39.06
C TYR A 450 -7.90 7.70 -39.23
N TYR A 451 -6.83 8.30 -38.74
CA TYR A 451 -5.56 7.65 -38.50
C TYR A 451 -5.19 7.73 -37.02
N PHE A 452 -5.19 6.58 -36.34
CA PHE A 452 -4.80 6.45 -34.93
C PHE A 452 -3.28 6.23 -34.85
N ASN A 453 -2.54 7.28 -34.50
CA ASN A 453 -1.08 7.27 -34.50
C ASN A 453 -0.51 6.68 -33.21
N ALA A 454 -1.05 7.09 -32.05
CA ALA A 454 -0.57 6.69 -30.74
C ALA A 454 -1.72 6.36 -29.78
N VAL A 455 -1.48 5.41 -28.87
CA VAL A 455 -2.42 4.94 -27.84
C VAL A 455 -1.68 4.81 -26.51
N THR A 456 -2.39 4.88 -25.38
CA THR A 456 -1.79 4.65 -24.06
C THR A 456 -2.10 3.27 -23.51
N SER A 457 -3.37 2.88 -23.53
CA SER A 457 -3.88 1.65 -22.94
C SER A 457 -5.29 1.39 -23.47
N GLY A 458 -5.90 0.30 -23.01
CA GLY A 458 -7.32 0.06 -23.17
C GLY A 458 -7.86 -0.76 -22.00
N PHE A 459 -9.13 -1.11 -22.10
CA PHE A 459 -9.75 -2.13 -21.27
C PHE A 459 -10.80 -2.87 -22.09
N THR A 460 -11.11 -4.09 -21.68
CA THR A 460 -12.14 -4.92 -22.31
C THR A 460 -13.01 -5.59 -21.27
N TYR A 461 -14.32 -5.60 -21.53
CA TYR A 461 -15.29 -6.43 -20.84
C TYR A 461 -15.61 -7.64 -21.70
N THR A 462 -15.33 -8.82 -21.17
CA THR A 462 -15.43 -10.10 -21.89
C THR A 462 -16.80 -10.76 -21.78
N GLY A 463 -17.79 -10.10 -21.17
CA GLY A 463 -19.10 -10.71 -20.89
C GLY A 463 -19.15 -11.51 -19.58
N GLU A 464 -18.00 -11.69 -18.93
CA GLU A 464 -17.90 -12.34 -17.62
C GLU A 464 -18.70 -11.57 -16.56
N GLY A 465 -19.36 -12.30 -15.65
CA GLY A 465 -20.19 -11.72 -14.59
C GLY A 465 -21.45 -10.98 -15.07
N GLY A 466 -21.88 -11.17 -16.33
CA GLY A 466 -23.01 -10.45 -16.92
C GLY A 466 -22.66 -9.05 -17.44
N SER A 467 -21.36 -8.73 -17.57
CA SER A 467 -20.90 -7.49 -18.19
C SER A 467 -21.26 -7.42 -19.68
N LEU A 468 -21.30 -6.22 -20.25
CA LEU A 468 -21.50 -6.03 -21.68
C LEU A 468 -20.22 -6.42 -22.44
N ASN A 469 -20.34 -7.20 -23.51
CA ASN A 469 -19.22 -7.49 -24.41
C ASN A 469 -18.78 -6.22 -25.16
N SER A 470 -17.78 -5.54 -24.62
CA SER A 470 -17.36 -4.22 -25.09
C SER A 470 -15.88 -4.02 -24.84
N PHE A 471 -15.28 -3.07 -25.56
CA PHE A 471 -13.91 -2.65 -25.31
C PHE A 471 -13.80 -1.14 -25.41
N ASN A 472 -12.72 -0.62 -24.85
CA ASN A 472 -12.27 0.73 -25.04
C ASN A 472 -10.76 0.73 -25.31
N VAL A 473 -10.33 1.41 -26.35
CA VAL A 473 -8.93 1.81 -26.51
C VAL A 473 -8.88 3.32 -26.30
N THR A 474 -7.83 3.78 -25.62
CA THR A 474 -7.59 5.19 -25.30
C THR A 474 -6.47 5.75 -26.21
N PRO A 475 -6.81 6.29 -27.38
CA PRO A 475 -5.89 7.04 -28.22
C PRO A 475 -5.30 8.25 -27.49
N LEU A 476 -4.07 8.54 -27.86
CA LEU A 476 -3.35 9.76 -27.49
C LEU A 476 -3.26 10.73 -28.67
N GLU A 477 -3.12 10.22 -29.89
CA GLU A 477 -3.02 11.02 -31.11
C GLU A 477 -3.85 10.41 -32.24
N VAL A 478 -4.75 11.22 -32.80
CA VAL A 478 -5.64 10.81 -33.89
C VAL A 478 -5.66 11.92 -34.94
N TYR A 479 -5.58 11.56 -36.21
CA TYR A 479 -5.63 12.49 -37.33
C TYR A 479 -6.87 12.23 -38.20
N ARG A 480 -7.52 13.29 -38.67
CA ARG A 480 -8.46 13.23 -39.79
C ARG A 480 -7.67 13.22 -41.09
N VAL A 481 -7.86 12.18 -41.89
CA VAL A 481 -7.30 12.06 -43.24
C VAL A 481 -8.39 12.41 -44.23
N TYR A 482 -8.26 13.56 -44.87
CA TYR A 482 -9.31 14.13 -45.72
C TYR A 482 -9.33 13.55 -47.13
N VAL A 483 -10.54 13.32 -47.65
CA VAL A 483 -10.72 12.71 -48.98
C VAL A 483 -10.46 13.65 -50.16
N ASP A 484 -10.39 14.97 -49.88
CA ASP A 484 -10.17 16.04 -50.86
C ASP A 484 -8.69 16.45 -50.99
N GLY A 485 -7.80 15.81 -50.23
CA GLY A 485 -6.36 16.01 -50.31
C GLY A 485 -5.82 17.19 -49.49
N ARG A 486 -6.61 17.84 -48.63
CA ARG A 486 -6.05 18.78 -47.65
C ARG A 486 -5.17 18.04 -46.61
N PRO A 487 -4.22 18.74 -45.95
CA PRO A 487 -3.36 18.11 -44.95
C PRO A 487 -4.13 17.44 -43.81
N ASP A 488 -3.56 16.37 -43.25
CA ASP A 488 -4.09 15.69 -42.08
C ASP A 488 -4.28 16.66 -40.90
N GLU A 489 -5.42 16.58 -40.23
CA GLU A 489 -5.74 17.43 -39.07
C GLU A 489 -5.69 16.60 -37.79
N LEU A 490 -4.79 16.99 -36.86
CA LEU A 490 -4.75 16.41 -35.53
C LEU A 490 -6.04 16.74 -34.77
N VAL A 491 -6.64 15.74 -34.12
CA VAL A 491 -7.81 15.90 -33.26
C VAL A 491 -7.56 15.24 -31.90
N ARG A 492 -8.29 15.69 -30.88
CA ARG A 492 -8.21 15.14 -29.52
C ARG A 492 -9.57 14.71 -28.98
N GLY A 493 -9.54 14.00 -27.86
CA GLY A 493 -10.76 13.57 -27.16
C GLY A 493 -11.50 12.44 -27.86
N VAL A 494 -10.76 11.56 -28.55
CA VAL A 494 -11.30 10.37 -29.22
C VAL A 494 -11.11 9.17 -28.30
N ASP A 495 -12.19 8.45 -28.01
CA ASP A 495 -12.14 7.10 -27.43
C ASP A 495 -12.71 6.10 -28.44
N MET A 496 -11.97 5.04 -28.73
CA MET A 496 -12.44 3.98 -29.62
C MET A 496 -13.25 2.97 -28.82
N ILE A 497 -14.49 2.74 -29.24
CA ILE A 497 -15.42 1.84 -28.56
C ILE A 497 -16.03 0.88 -29.56
N GLY A 498 -16.63 -0.19 -29.07
CA GLY A 498 -17.45 -1.06 -29.89
C GLY A 498 -17.59 -2.45 -29.30
N THR A 499 -18.19 -3.33 -30.09
CA THR A 499 -18.19 -4.75 -29.81
C THR A 499 -17.04 -5.43 -30.56
N PRO A 500 -16.33 -6.39 -29.93
CA PRO A 500 -15.20 -7.06 -30.55
C PRO A 500 -15.52 -7.69 -31.91
N LEU A 501 -16.61 -8.46 -32.01
CA LEU A 501 -16.99 -9.14 -33.26
C LEU A 501 -17.24 -8.15 -34.40
N SER A 502 -17.94 -7.06 -34.13
CA SER A 502 -18.21 -6.03 -35.14
C SER A 502 -16.94 -5.33 -35.61
N MET A 503 -15.95 -5.15 -34.74
CA MET A 503 -14.70 -4.47 -35.12
C MET A 503 -13.76 -5.43 -35.83
N PHE A 504 -13.70 -6.69 -35.39
CA PHE A 504 -12.91 -7.74 -36.04
C PHE A 504 -13.33 -7.97 -37.49
N SER A 505 -14.64 -8.00 -37.77
CA SER A 505 -15.15 -8.22 -39.13
C SER A 505 -14.87 -7.08 -40.11
N ASN A 506 -14.38 -5.92 -39.63
CA ASN A 506 -14.04 -4.78 -40.47
C ASN A 506 -12.53 -4.65 -40.75
N ILE A 507 -11.69 -5.50 -40.16
CA ILE A 507 -10.25 -5.55 -40.48
C ILE A 507 -10.09 -6.08 -41.90
N THR A 508 -9.50 -5.27 -42.79
CA THR A 508 -9.48 -5.56 -44.23
C THR A 508 -8.07 -5.79 -44.78
N ALA A 509 -7.10 -4.99 -44.34
CA ALA A 509 -5.72 -5.05 -44.85
C ALA A 509 -4.71 -4.66 -43.76
N ALA A 510 -3.44 -5.01 -43.96
CA ALA A 510 -2.35 -4.67 -43.06
C ALA A 510 -1.09 -4.22 -43.79
N GLY A 511 -0.25 -3.48 -43.09
CA GLY A 511 0.97 -2.87 -43.57
C GLY A 511 2.16 -3.83 -43.65
N ASP A 512 3.25 -3.36 -44.26
CA ASP A 512 4.52 -4.07 -44.42
C ASP A 512 5.51 -3.87 -43.26
N GLN A 513 5.28 -2.87 -42.40
CA GLN A 513 6.16 -2.54 -41.27
C GLN A 513 5.48 -2.83 -39.92
N PRO A 514 5.92 -3.86 -39.17
CA PRO A 514 5.45 -4.07 -37.80
C PRO A 514 6.07 -3.06 -36.82
N ALA A 515 5.29 -2.66 -35.83
CA ALA A 515 5.75 -1.89 -34.68
C ALA A 515 5.51 -2.67 -33.38
N VAL A 516 6.28 -2.33 -32.35
CA VAL A 516 6.25 -2.98 -31.04
C VAL A 516 5.68 -2.03 -29.99
N PHE A 517 4.72 -2.51 -29.22
CA PHE A 517 4.21 -1.87 -28.02
C PHE A 517 4.55 -2.72 -26.80
N THR A 518 5.40 -2.18 -25.91
CA THR A 518 5.77 -2.81 -24.65
C THR A 518 4.87 -2.32 -23.53
N GLY A 519 4.32 -3.24 -22.73
CA GLY A 519 3.38 -2.86 -21.67
C GLY A 519 3.30 -3.85 -20.52
N MET A 520 2.45 -3.50 -19.56
CA MET A 520 2.02 -4.38 -18.47
C MET A 520 0.52 -4.63 -18.63
N CYS A 521 0.10 -5.88 -18.55
CA CYS A 521 -1.30 -6.29 -18.69
C CYS A 521 -1.87 -6.64 -17.30
N GLY A 522 -2.95 -5.97 -16.90
CA GLY A 522 -3.65 -6.24 -15.64
C GLY A 522 -4.80 -7.23 -15.83
N ALA A 523 -4.91 -8.23 -14.96
CA ALA A 523 -6.07 -9.11 -14.85
C ALA A 523 -6.24 -9.61 -13.40
N GLU A 524 -7.13 -10.56 -13.16
CA GLU A 524 -7.37 -11.18 -11.85
C GLU A 524 -6.12 -11.82 -11.21
N SER A 525 -5.12 -12.24 -12.00
CA SER A 525 -3.83 -12.73 -11.50
C SER A 525 -2.78 -11.61 -11.30
N GLY A 526 -3.20 -10.35 -11.43
CA GLY A 526 -2.36 -9.16 -11.32
C GLY A 526 -1.71 -8.72 -12.64
N TRP A 527 -0.65 -7.91 -12.53
CA TRP A 527 0.04 -7.24 -13.62
C TRP A 527 1.21 -8.07 -14.14
N VAL A 528 1.07 -8.61 -15.35
CA VAL A 528 2.14 -9.39 -16.01
C VAL A 528 2.72 -8.61 -17.18
N PRO A 529 4.03 -8.71 -17.43
CA PRO A 529 4.67 -8.05 -18.57
C PRO A 529 4.26 -8.70 -19.88
N VAL A 530 3.92 -7.88 -20.88
CA VAL A 530 3.46 -8.31 -22.21
C VAL A 530 4.07 -7.44 -23.29
N THR A 531 4.01 -7.92 -24.53
CA THR A 531 4.37 -7.12 -25.71
C THR A 531 3.39 -7.40 -26.83
N ALA A 532 2.94 -6.37 -27.51
CA ALA A 532 2.08 -6.49 -28.69
C ALA A 532 2.85 -5.99 -29.92
N CYS A 533 2.98 -6.85 -30.92
CA CYS A 533 3.67 -6.57 -32.17
C CYS A 533 2.66 -6.64 -33.31
N SER A 534 2.50 -5.57 -34.07
CA SER A 534 1.53 -5.55 -35.16
C SER A 534 1.97 -4.59 -36.27
N PRO A 535 1.70 -4.91 -37.54
CA PRO A 535 1.71 -3.92 -38.61
C PRO A 535 0.60 -2.90 -38.41
N MET A 536 0.72 -1.80 -39.14
CA MET A 536 -0.43 -0.91 -39.36
C MET A 536 -1.61 -1.72 -39.92
N ILE A 537 -2.84 -1.46 -39.47
CA ILE A 537 -4.03 -2.11 -40.05
C ILE A 537 -5.00 -1.08 -40.61
N TYR A 538 -5.69 -1.49 -41.66
CA TYR A 538 -6.82 -0.77 -42.23
C TYR A 538 -8.12 -1.47 -41.82
N VAL A 539 -9.02 -0.68 -41.24
CA VAL A 539 -10.34 -1.10 -40.77
C VAL A 539 -11.38 -0.29 -41.53
N SER A 540 -12.28 -0.97 -42.24
CA SER A 540 -13.30 -0.32 -43.07
C SER A 540 -14.34 0.46 -42.28
N GLN A 541 -14.49 0.14 -40.98
CA GLN A 541 -15.37 0.85 -40.07
C GLN A 541 -14.90 0.71 -38.62
N VAL A 542 -14.70 1.85 -37.95
CA VAL A 542 -14.54 1.97 -36.50
C VAL A 542 -15.66 2.81 -35.92
N GLU A 543 -15.86 2.71 -34.61
CA GLU A 543 -16.76 3.57 -33.84
C GLU A 543 -15.96 4.30 -32.77
N THR A 544 -16.21 5.60 -32.67
CA THR A 544 -15.55 6.47 -31.71
C THR A 544 -16.58 7.31 -30.99
N GLN A 545 -16.33 7.50 -29.70
CA GLN A 545 -17.09 8.44 -28.89
C GLN A 545 -16.19 9.58 -28.44
N ARG A 546 -16.82 10.70 -28.12
CA ARG A 546 -16.14 11.83 -27.51
C ARG A 546 -15.77 11.49 -26.07
N ARG A 547 -14.50 11.66 -25.72
CA ARG A 547 -14.03 11.56 -24.34
C ARG A 547 -14.80 12.55 -23.47
N THR A 548 -15.22 12.10 -22.28
CA THR A 548 -15.96 12.94 -21.33
C THR A 548 -15.21 14.24 -21.08
N GLN A 549 -15.91 15.36 -21.26
CA GLN A 549 -15.37 16.67 -20.97
C GLN A 549 -15.14 16.79 -19.46
N SER A 550 -13.89 17.09 -19.07
CA SER A 550 -13.59 17.50 -17.70
C SER A 550 -14.35 18.79 -17.39
N ARG A 551 -14.96 18.87 -16.21
CA ARG A 551 -15.57 20.13 -15.72
C ARG A 551 -14.54 21.03 -15.03
N ASP A 552 -13.30 20.56 -14.89
CA ASP A 552 -12.25 21.28 -14.19
C ASP A 552 -11.54 22.24 -15.13
N LEU A 553 -11.60 23.53 -14.80
CA LEU A 553 -10.85 24.56 -15.53
C LEU A 553 -9.33 24.36 -15.34
N PRO A 554 -8.50 24.92 -16.24
CA PRO A 554 -7.08 25.13 -15.98
C PRO A 554 -6.83 25.83 -14.64
N PRO A 555 -5.63 25.63 -14.03
CA PRO A 555 -5.25 26.36 -12.82
C PRO A 555 -5.43 27.87 -13.00
N VAL A 556 -5.89 28.55 -11.93
CA VAL A 556 -6.19 29.99 -11.94
C VAL A 556 -4.93 30.81 -12.21
N LEU A 557 -3.81 30.40 -11.63
CA LEU A 557 -2.50 31.00 -11.85
C LEU A 557 -1.69 30.11 -12.80
N PRO A 558 -0.82 30.68 -13.66
CA PRO A 558 0.11 29.90 -14.46
C PRO A 558 1.10 29.13 -13.57
N ALA A 559 1.88 28.21 -14.11
CA ALA A 559 2.95 27.57 -13.35
C ALA A 559 3.97 28.62 -12.85
N PRO A 560 4.70 28.36 -11.75
CA PRO A 560 5.81 29.18 -11.29
C PRO A 560 6.91 29.32 -12.36
N ASP A 561 7.63 30.44 -12.36
CA ASP A 561 8.74 30.66 -13.29
C ASP A 561 9.97 29.80 -12.93
N VAL A 562 10.70 29.32 -13.95
CA VAL A 562 11.87 28.45 -13.77
C VAL A 562 13.08 29.22 -13.21
N ASN A 563 13.20 30.51 -13.52
CA ASN A 563 14.38 31.34 -13.21
C ASN A 563 14.32 32.06 -11.86
N THR A 564 13.22 31.93 -11.13
CA THR A 564 13.08 32.47 -9.78
C THR A 564 13.59 31.42 -8.78
N SER A 565 14.91 31.22 -8.75
CA SER A 565 15.51 30.45 -7.66
C SER A 565 15.54 31.30 -6.40
N THR A 566 15.01 30.74 -5.32
CA THR A 566 15.23 31.28 -3.98
C THR A 566 16.67 30.91 -3.61
N GLY A 567 17.59 31.85 -3.79
CA GLY A 567 18.98 31.69 -3.35
C GLY A 567 19.02 31.29 -1.86
N GLY A 568 19.78 30.24 -1.56
CA GLY A 568 19.92 29.65 -0.21
C GLY A 568 20.13 28.13 -0.29
N ASP A 569 20.67 27.53 0.77
CA ASP A 569 20.73 26.08 0.96
C ASP A 569 19.82 25.65 2.13
N GLY A 570 19.49 24.35 2.21
CA GLY A 570 18.70 23.79 3.31
C GLY A 570 17.36 24.51 3.58
N ASP A 571 17.22 25.04 4.80
CA ASP A 571 16.00 25.68 5.30
C ASP A 571 15.63 26.96 4.53
N GLU A 572 16.63 27.72 4.04
CA GLU A 572 16.39 28.96 3.30
C GLU A 572 15.74 28.69 1.96
N ALA A 573 16.17 27.62 1.27
CA ALA A 573 15.57 27.19 0.02
C ALA A 573 14.10 26.74 0.23
N ILE A 574 13.83 25.98 1.29
CA ILE A 574 12.48 25.51 1.63
C ILE A 574 11.55 26.69 1.91
N PHE A 575 11.91 27.54 2.87
CA PHE A 575 11.06 28.65 3.26
C PHE A 575 10.95 29.72 2.18
N GLY A 576 12.02 29.97 1.42
CA GLY A 576 11.98 30.88 0.28
C GLY A 576 10.96 30.44 -0.76
N ALA A 577 10.98 29.15 -1.12
CA ALA A 577 10.01 28.57 -2.06
C ALA A 577 8.58 28.64 -1.53
N MET A 578 8.36 28.25 -0.26
CA MET A 578 7.04 28.33 0.39
C MET A 578 6.51 29.78 0.41
N ASP A 579 7.36 30.73 0.78
CA ASP A 579 7.01 32.14 0.96
C ASP A 579 6.67 32.84 -0.37
N GLU A 580 7.46 32.60 -1.42
CA GLU A 580 7.19 33.15 -2.73
C GLU A 580 5.86 32.62 -3.31
N GLU A 581 5.62 31.31 -3.22
CA GLU A 581 4.39 30.72 -3.73
C GLU A 581 3.17 31.08 -2.88
N LEU A 582 3.34 31.22 -1.56
CA LEU A 582 2.27 31.64 -0.67
C LEU A 582 1.82 33.07 -0.99
N ARG A 583 2.76 34.01 -1.17
CA ARG A 583 2.45 35.39 -1.55
C ARG A 583 1.75 35.46 -2.91
N ARG A 584 2.23 34.68 -3.86
CA ARG A 584 1.66 34.59 -5.21
C ARG A 584 0.21 34.12 -5.17
N ASN A 585 -0.08 33.04 -4.43
CA ASN A 585 -1.45 32.55 -4.27
C ASN A 585 -2.33 33.52 -3.48
N MET A 586 -1.85 34.12 -2.39
CA MET A 586 -2.59 35.15 -1.65
C MET A 586 -2.97 36.36 -2.53
N ALA A 587 -2.10 36.75 -3.48
CA ALA A 587 -2.34 37.90 -4.35
C ALA A 587 -3.30 37.57 -5.52
N GLY A 588 -3.15 36.39 -6.13
CA GLY A 588 -3.73 36.10 -7.43
C GLY A 588 -4.71 34.93 -7.51
N LEU A 589 -4.80 34.05 -6.50
CA LEU A 589 -5.64 32.86 -6.56
C LEU A 589 -7.12 33.20 -6.35
N SER A 590 -7.82 33.55 -7.42
CA SER A 590 -9.23 33.93 -7.38
C SER A 590 -9.91 33.72 -8.73
N LEU A 591 -11.05 33.04 -8.73
CA LEU A 591 -11.93 33.01 -9.92
C LEU A 591 -12.79 34.30 -9.96
N PRO A 592 -13.19 34.78 -11.16
CA PRO A 592 -14.03 35.97 -11.28
C PRO A 592 -15.35 35.84 -10.52
N GLY A 593 -15.62 36.78 -9.61
CA GLY A 593 -16.84 36.82 -8.80
C GLY A 593 -16.82 35.94 -7.54
N GLU A 594 -15.78 35.14 -7.34
CA GLU A 594 -15.64 34.23 -6.20
C GLU A 594 -14.81 34.82 -5.05
N ALA A 595 -14.94 34.25 -3.86
CA ALA A 595 -14.17 34.67 -2.69
C ALA A 595 -12.65 34.46 -2.90
N LYS A 596 -11.86 35.39 -2.37
CA LYS A 596 -10.39 35.26 -2.30
C LYS A 596 -9.97 34.50 -1.03
N PRO A 597 -8.82 33.81 -1.06
CA PRO A 597 -8.20 33.31 0.15
C PRO A 597 -7.94 34.42 1.17
N TYR A 598 -8.36 34.20 2.42
CA TYR A 598 -7.98 35.07 3.54
C TYR A 598 -6.87 34.45 4.39
N TYR A 599 -6.73 33.12 4.34
CA TYR A 599 -5.71 32.38 5.07
C TYR A 599 -5.16 31.21 4.24
N LEU A 600 -3.83 31.11 4.19
CA LEU A 600 -3.08 29.99 3.60
C LEU A 600 -2.11 29.40 4.63
N SER A 601 -1.94 28.08 4.62
CA SER A 601 -0.89 27.38 5.37
C SER A 601 -0.25 26.32 4.50
N TYR A 602 1.08 26.35 4.42
CA TYR A 602 1.90 25.32 3.81
C TYR A 602 2.65 24.57 4.90
N VAL A 603 2.61 23.24 4.81
CA VAL A 603 3.48 22.36 5.58
C VAL A 603 4.35 21.58 4.60
N LEU A 604 5.63 21.44 4.91
CA LEU A 604 6.57 20.56 4.23
C LEU A 604 7.21 19.67 5.29
N THR A 605 7.19 18.37 5.10
CA THR A 605 7.85 17.39 5.97
C THR A 605 8.95 16.73 5.17
N ARG A 606 10.20 16.92 5.59
CA ARG A 606 11.32 16.11 5.09
C ARG A 606 11.51 14.93 6.00
N TYR A 607 11.68 13.74 5.44
CA TYR A 607 11.85 12.56 6.26
C TYR A 607 12.65 11.47 5.58
N ARG A 608 13.15 10.54 6.40
CA ARG A 608 13.63 9.22 5.99
C ARG A 608 13.34 8.22 7.09
N GLN A 609 13.19 6.98 6.69
CA GLN A 609 12.82 5.87 7.55
C GLN A 609 13.67 4.64 7.29
N TRP A 610 13.94 3.91 8.36
CA TRP A 610 14.55 2.59 8.38
C TRP A 610 13.52 1.62 8.95
N GLN A 611 13.32 0.51 8.25
CA GLN A 611 12.42 -0.52 8.72
C GLN A 611 13.09 -1.88 8.56
N ILE A 612 13.15 -2.62 9.66
CA ILE A 612 13.80 -3.93 9.73
C ILE A 612 12.83 -4.88 10.41
N ALA A 613 12.57 -6.04 9.81
CA ALA A 613 11.79 -7.09 10.44
C ALA A 613 12.48 -8.44 10.30
N GLY A 614 12.46 -9.19 11.40
CA GLY A 614 13.05 -10.52 11.46
C GLY A 614 12.26 -11.48 12.33
N SER A 615 12.42 -12.75 12.02
CA SER A 615 11.80 -13.86 12.75
C SER A 615 12.78 -15.03 12.79
N LEU A 616 12.92 -15.66 13.95
CA LEU A 616 13.79 -16.83 14.16
C LEU A 616 15.22 -16.64 13.61
N GLY A 617 15.77 -15.42 13.70
CA GLY A 617 17.10 -15.06 13.21
C GLY A 617 17.20 -14.72 11.72
N GLY A 618 16.12 -14.87 10.95
CA GLY A 618 16.04 -14.48 9.54
C GLY A 618 15.47 -13.08 9.37
N ILE A 619 16.21 -12.21 8.68
CA ILE A 619 15.71 -10.91 8.22
C ILE A 619 14.97 -11.13 6.91
N PHE A 620 13.68 -10.83 6.88
CA PHE A 620 12.84 -10.93 5.68
C PHE A 620 12.42 -9.55 5.15
N TYR A 621 12.78 -8.49 5.86
CA TYR A 621 12.49 -7.12 5.48
C TYR A 621 13.57 -6.21 6.07
N SER A 622 14.31 -5.48 5.24
CA SER A 622 15.24 -4.43 5.66
C SER A 622 15.28 -3.38 4.57
N THR A 623 14.81 -2.17 4.89
CA THR A 623 14.71 -1.10 3.92
C THR A 623 15.11 0.22 4.55
N VAL A 624 15.76 1.06 3.74
CA VAL A 624 16.06 2.44 4.06
C VAL A 624 15.52 3.28 2.92
N THR A 625 14.76 4.31 3.27
CA THR A 625 14.36 5.33 2.28
C THR A 625 15.44 6.41 2.22
N PRO A 626 15.77 6.95 1.04
CA PRO A 626 16.51 8.20 0.98
C PRO A 626 15.67 9.32 1.59
N TRP A 627 16.23 10.54 1.67
CA TRP A 627 15.43 11.71 1.99
C TRP A 627 14.23 11.82 1.03
N GLN A 628 13.06 11.98 1.61
CA GLN A 628 11.81 12.23 0.92
C GLN A 628 11.22 13.54 1.42
N SER A 629 10.33 14.12 0.63
CA SER A 629 9.57 15.29 1.03
C SER A 629 8.09 15.05 0.75
N SER A 630 7.26 15.33 1.74
CA SER A 630 5.81 15.42 1.59
C SER A 630 5.37 16.81 2.05
N GLY A 631 4.15 17.20 1.74
CA GLY A 631 3.63 18.47 2.21
C GLY A 631 2.12 18.49 2.32
N GLY A 632 1.59 19.63 2.73
CA GLY A 632 0.18 19.86 2.88
C GLY A 632 -0.18 21.32 2.59
N VAL A 633 -1.27 21.53 1.88
CA VAL A 633 -1.84 22.86 1.65
C VAL A 633 -3.19 23.00 2.31
N GLN A 634 -3.35 24.11 3.02
CA GLN A 634 -4.64 24.60 3.49
C GLN A 634 -4.91 25.97 2.87
N VAL A 635 -6.06 26.09 2.21
CA VAL A 635 -6.59 27.36 1.69
C VAL A 635 -7.95 27.57 2.34
N MET A 636 -8.12 28.69 3.05
CA MET A 636 -9.42 29.06 3.64
C MET A 636 -9.98 30.33 3.01
N LEU A 637 -11.29 30.31 2.78
CA LEU A 637 -12.08 31.42 2.25
C LEU A 637 -12.99 32.00 3.33
N GLY A 638 -13.43 33.24 3.16
CA GLY A 638 -14.25 33.96 4.13
C GLY A 638 -13.40 34.81 5.08
N ASN A 639 -13.56 34.62 6.38
CA ASN A 639 -12.81 35.33 7.41
C ASN A 639 -12.76 34.50 8.71
N TYR A 640 -12.08 35.00 9.75
CA TYR A 640 -11.94 34.32 11.03
C TYR A 640 -13.27 34.00 11.73
N GLN A 641 -14.32 34.80 11.51
CA GLN A 641 -15.64 34.53 12.09
C GLN A 641 -16.35 33.41 11.34
N HIS A 642 -16.34 33.47 10.00
CA HIS A 642 -17.03 32.54 9.12
C HIS A 642 -16.13 32.14 7.96
N ASN A 643 -15.67 30.88 7.97
CA ASN A 643 -14.75 30.38 6.96
C ASN A 643 -15.23 29.09 6.27
N SER A 644 -14.47 28.65 5.28
CA SER A 644 -14.73 27.44 4.50
C SER A 644 -14.43 26.11 5.20
N ASP A 645 -14.03 26.07 6.48
CA ASP A 645 -13.81 24.81 7.19
C ASP A 645 -15.12 24.27 7.79
N ILE A 646 -15.74 23.30 7.12
CA ILE A 646 -17.00 22.71 7.57
C ILE A 646 -16.82 21.72 8.73
N GLN A 647 -15.63 21.16 8.92
CA GLN A 647 -15.37 20.15 9.95
C GLN A 647 -14.69 20.72 11.19
N TYR A 648 -14.18 21.96 11.12
CA TYR A 648 -13.40 22.57 12.19
C TYR A 648 -12.14 21.78 12.55
N MET A 649 -11.58 21.06 11.57
CA MET A 649 -10.41 20.23 11.74
C MET A 649 -9.20 20.74 10.94
N GLY A 650 -9.37 21.85 10.22
CA GLY A 650 -8.34 22.42 9.38
C GLY A 650 -7.99 21.50 8.21
N GLN A 651 -8.90 21.36 7.24
CA GLN A 651 -8.69 20.51 6.07
C GLN A 651 -7.39 20.87 5.32
N VAL A 652 -6.59 19.84 5.02
CA VAL A 652 -5.33 19.92 4.30
C VAL A 652 -5.38 18.92 3.14
N VAL A 653 -4.92 19.32 1.96
CA VAL A 653 -4.68 18.41 0.85
C VAL A 653 -3.19 18.07 0.82
N PRO A 654 -2.80 16.78 0.81
CA PRO A 654 -1.41 16.36 0.69
C PRO A 654 -0.77 16.85 -0.61
N VAL A 655 0.50 17.21 -0.53
CA VAL A 655 1.35 17.63 -1.65
C VAL A 655 2.45 16.60 -1.82
N GLN A 656 2.67 16.16 -3.05
CA GLN A 656 3.86 15.38 -3.42
C GLN A 656 4.99 16.34 -3.76
N LEU A 657 6.14 16.19 -3.11
CA LEU A 657 7.29 17.07 -3.25
C LEU A 657 8.53 16.25 -3.63
N PRO A 658 9.52 16.86 -4.32
CA PRO A 658 10.73 16.15 -4.71
C PRO A 658 11.56 15.71 -3.49
N ALA A 659 12.32 14.62 -3.65
CA ALA A 659 13.28 14.15 -2.64
C ALA A 659 14.42 15.16 -2.45
N GLU A 660 14.95 15.65 -3.57
CA GLU A 660 15.95 16.72 -3.62
C GLU A 660 15.31 18.10 -3.36
N LEU A 661 16.06 18.99 -2.70
CA LEU A 661 15.62 20.37 -2.48
C LEU A 661 15.79 21.20 -3.75
N ASP A 662 14.70 21.36 -4.48
CA ASP A 662 14.63 22.25 -5.64
C ASP A 662 13.47 23.24 -5.45
N GLY A 663 13.81 24.53 -5.34
CA GLY A 663 12.82 25.58 -5.08
C GLY A 663 11.72 25.65 -6.14
N TYR A 664 12.05 25.42 -7.41
CA TYR A 664 11.08 25.41 -8.50
C TYR A 664 10.05 24.29 -8.34
N ASN A 665 10.49 23.04 -8.11
CA ASN A 665 9.61 21.90 -7.94
C ASN A 665 8.81 21.96 -6.61
N ILE A 666 9.39 22.51 -5.54
CA ILE A 666 8.67 22.79 -4.30
C ILE A 666 7.50 23.77 -4.57
N ARG A 667 7.78 24.86 -5.28
CA ARG A 667 6.75 25.83 -5.66
C ARG A 667 5.68 25.23 -6.57
N ARG A 668 6.06 24.39 -7.54
CA ARG A 668 5.09 23.70 -8.41
C ARG A 668 4.13 22.81 -7.61
N GLY A 669 4.64 22.03 -6.66
CA GLY A 669 3.80 21.21 -5.79
C GLY A 669 2.79 22.04 -5.00
N PHE A 670 3.24 23.15 -4.41
CA PHE A 670 2.36 24.06 -3.68
C PHE A 670 1.39 24.83 -4.58
N TRP A 671 1.80 25.24 -5.78
CA TRP A 671 0.96 25.91 -6.76
C TRP A 671 -0.23 25.06 -7.17
N GLU A 672 0.02 23.85 -7.69
CA GLU A 672 -1.04 22.97 -8.18
C GLU A 672 -1.99 22.58 -7.05
N THR A 673 -1.44 22.23 -5.88
CA THR A 673 -2.26 21.84 -4.73
C THR A 673 -3.03 23.02 -4.13
N SER A 674 -2.51 24.24 -4.20
CA SER A 674 -3.24 25.45 -3.78
C SER A 674 -4.45 25.70 -4.66
N ASP A 675 -4.32 25.55 -5.98
CA ASP A 675 -5.46 25.68 -6.91
C ASP A 675 -6.55 24.63 -6.62
N LEU A 676 -6.14 23.37 -6.42
CA LEU A 676 -7.04 22.28 -6.06
C LEU A 676 -7.77 22.58 -4.73
N MET A 677 -7.03 22.97 -3.70
CA MET A 677 -7.58 23.28 -2.38
C MET A 677 -8.49 24.52 -2.41
N TYR A 678 -8.17 25.54 -3.23
CA TYR A 678 -9.01 26.71 -3.42
C TYR A 678 -10.39 26.35 -3.97
N ARG A 679 -10.43 25.54 -5.03
CA ARG A 679 -11.70 25.07 -5.64
C ARG A 679 -12.49 24.20 -4.67
N PHE A 680 -11.82 23.32 -3.95
CA PHE A 680 -12.44 22.53 -2.90
C PHE A 680 -13.05 23.43 -1.82
N SER A 681 -12.32 24.44 -1.35
CA SER A 681 -12.80 25.41 -0.35
C SER A 681 -13.99 26.23 -0.83
N LEU A 682 -14.09 26.57 -2.12
CA LEU A 682 -15.31 27.20 -2.68
C LEU A 682 -16.53 26.29 -2.52
N GLN A 683 -16.39 25.01 -2.88
CA GLN A 683 -17.47 24.03 -2.76
C GLN A 683 -17.86 23.80 -1.29
N VAL A 684 -16.86 23.66 -0.41
CA VAL A 684 -17.10 23.44 1.02
C VAL A 684 -17.73 24.68 1.68
N MET A 685 -17.29 25.88 1.32
CA MET A 685 -17.90 27.13 1.80
C MET A 685 -19.38 27.21 1.42
N ALA A 686 -19.72 26.92 0.16
CA ALA A 686 -21.11 26.90 -0.29
C ALA A 686 -21.96 25.85 0.46
N ARG A 687 -21.42 24.64 0.65
CA ARG A 687 -22.07 23.58 1.44
C ARG A 687 -22.29 23.99 2.89
N LYS A 688 -21.28 24.59 3.53
CA LYS A 688 -21.38 25.06 4.92
C LYS A 688 -22.43 26.17 5.06
N ILE A 689 -22.44 27.15 4.17
CA ILE A 689 -23.45 28.21 4.14
C ILE A 689 -24.86 27.61 3.99
N ALA A 690 -25.06 26.68 3.04
CA ALA A 690 -26.33 26.01 2.84
C ALA A 690 -26.75 25.17 4.06
N HIS A 691 -25.80 24.46 4.67
CA HIS A 691 -26.04 23.67 5.88
C HIS A 691 -26.48 24.55 7.05
N LEU A 692 -25.76 25.64 7.33
CA LEU A 692 -26.06 26.58 8.42
C LEU A 692 -27.37 27.35 8.17
N LYS A 693 -27.75 27.59 6.91
CA LYS A 693 -29.06 28.17 6.57
C LYS A 693 -30.20 27.20 6.92
N SER A 694 -30.03 25.91 6.64
CA SER A 694 -31.03 24.88 6.94
C SER A 694 -31.01 24.42 8.39
N ASN A 695 -29.85 24.52 9.06
CA ASN A 695 -29.61 24.10 10.44
C ASN A 695 -28.86 25.22 11.19
N PRO A 696 -29.55 26.31 11.58
CA PRO A 696 -28.91 27.40 12.29
C PRO A 696 -28.33 26.95 13.63
N LEU A 697 -27.12 27.40 13.94
CA LEU A 697 -26.50 27.18 15.25
C LEU A 697 -27.22 28.02 16.33
N PRO A 698 -27.24 27.56 17.59
CA PRO A 698 -27.65 28.39 18.72
C PRO A 698 -26.85 29.70 18.78
N PRO A 699 -27.43 30.83 19.23
CA PRO A 699 -26.76 32.14 19.20
C PRO A 699 -25.37 32.18 19.86
N ALA A 700 -25.19 31.46 20.96
CA ALA A 700 -23.90 31.38 21.65
C ALA A 700 -22.84 30.67 20.82
N GLU A 701 -23.19 29.58 20.12
CA GLU A 701 -22.27 28.83 19.24
C GLU A 701 -21.99 29.62 17.95
N ALA A 702 -23.00 30.30 17.40
CA ALA A 702 -22.85 31.14 16.22
C ALA A 702 -21.89 32.34 16.45
N ALA A 703 -21.77 32.80 17.70
CA ALA A 703 -20.85 33.87 18.07
C ALA A 703 -19.39 33.43 18.16
N VAL A 704 -19.11 32.13 18.32
CA VAL A 704 -17.74 31.61 18.39
C VAL A 704 -17.10 31.69 16.99
N PRO A 705 -15.99 32.42 16.81
CA PRO A 705 -15.35 32.55 15.50
C PRO A 705 -14.88 31.18 15.01
N ASP A 706 -15.00 30.87 13.72
CA ASP A 706 -14.56 29.58 13.18
C ASP A 706 -13.05 29.31 13.38
N MET A 707 -12.23 30.36 13.47
CA MET A 707 -10.78 30.25 13.65
C MET A 707 -10.21 31.48 14.38
N GLN A 708 -9.23 31.28 15.25
CA GLN A 708 -8.48 32.37 15.89
C GLN A 708 -7.36 32.88 14.98
N GLN A 709 -7.23 34.20 14.90
CA GLN A 709 -6.05 34.87 14.35
C GLN A 709 -4.91 34.78 15.36
N LEU A 710 -3.73 34.35 14.90
CA LEU A 710 -2.54 34.20 15.76
C LEU A 710 -1.46 35.22 15.37
N PRO A 711 -0.59 35.63 16.32
CA PRO A 711 0.50 36.55 16.03
C PRO A 711 1.55 35.90 15.13
N ALA A 712 2.21 36.71 14.31
CA ALA A 712 3.39 36.30 13.56
C ALA A 712 4.48 35.79 14.51
N VAL A 713 5.13 34.69 14.13
CA VAL A 713 6.22 34.10 14.93
C VAL A 713 7.20 33.41 14.01
N THR A 714 8.48 33.47 14.34
CA THR A 714 9.51 32.67 13.68
C THR A 714 10.25 31.86 14.74
N LYS A 715 10.28 30.54 14.60
CA LYS A 715 11.00 29.64 15.49
C LYS A 715 11.57 28.47 14.71
N MET A 716 12.89 28.35 14.73
CA MET A 716 13.60 27.18 14.20
C MET A 716 14.10 26.37 15.40
N VAL A 717 13.54 25.19 15.59
CA VAL A 717 14.06 24.23 16.57
C VAL A 717 15.09 23.37 15.87
N GLU A 718 16.26 23.22 16.47
CA GLU A 718 17.31 22.34 15.96
C GLU A 718 17.39 21.06 16.79
N ARG A 719 17.80 19.96 16.13
CA ARG A 719 17.94 18.68 16.83
C ARG A 719 19.12 18.77 17.81
N PRO A 720 18.97 18.31 19.07
CA PRO A 720 20.07 18.37 20.05
C PRO A 720 21.32 17.59 19.64
N ARG A 721 21.15 16.51 18.86
CA ARG A 721 22.24 15.69 18.29
C ARG A 721 21.82 15.09 16.94
N PRO A 722 22.76 14.71 16.06
CA PRO A 722 22.43 14.05 14.80
C PRO A 722 21.63 12.75 14.97
N PHE A 723 20.75 12.45 14.01
CA PHE A 723 20.05 11.18 13.93
C PHE A 723 20.93 10.15 13.21
N GLU A 724 21.69 9.40 13.98
CA GLU A 724 22.64 8.41 13.44
C GLU A 724 22.03 7.01 13.50
N VAL A 725 22.11 6.30 12.37
CA VAL A 725 21.64 4.92 12.23
C VAL A 725 22.76 4.07 11.64
N ASP A 726 23.23 3.10 12.41
CA ASP A 726 24.03 1.99 11.90
C ASP A 726 23.08 0.85 11.51
N LEU A 727 22.80 0.73 10.21
CA LEU A 727 21.87 -0.29 9.70
C LEU A 727 22.32 -1.71 10.06
N ALA A 728 23.62 -2.01 9.94
CA ALA A 728 24.14 -3.35 10.21
C ALA A 728 24.01 -3.70 11.70
N ALA A 729 24.24 -2.73 12.60
CA ALA A 729 24.01 -2.93 14.03
C ALA A 729 22.53 -3.17 14.37
N LEU A 730 21.61 -2.45 13.73
CA LEU A 730 20.17 -2.64 13.94
C LEU A 730 19.66 -3.96 13.37
N GLU A 731 20.16 -4.39 12.19
CA GLU A 731 19.90 -5.72 11.64
C GLU A 731 20.42 -6.81 12.57
N GLY A 732 21.63 -6.64 13.10
CA GLY A 732 22.21 -7.53 14.12
C GLY A 732 21.34 -7.63 15.37
N MET A 733 20.85 -6.50 15.90
CA MET A 733 19.93 -6.46 17.04
C MET A 733 18.63 -7.22 16.75
N VAL A 734 17.96 -6.96 15.63
CA VAL A 734 16.72 -7.65 15.25
C VAL A 734 16.96 -9.16 15.06
N LYS A 735 18.08 -9.54 14.45
CA LYS A 735 18.51 -10.94 14.31
C LYS A 735 18.70 -11.60 15.67
N GLU A 736 19.48 -11.00 16.57
CA GLU A 736 19.74 -11.55 17.91
C GLU A 736 18.46 -11.71 18.75
N LEU A 737 17.58 -10.70 18.74
CA LEU A 737 16.32 -10.76 19.50
C LEU A 737 15.36 -11.79 18.94
N SER A 738 15.27 -11.92 17.62
CA SER A 738 14.36 -12.90 16.98
C SER A 738 14.84 -14.35 17.15
N VAL A 739 16.15 -14.59 17.31
CA VAL A 739 16.70 -15.93 17.60
C VAL A 739 16.17 -16.49 18.92
N LEU A 740 15.87 -15.64 19.91
CA LEU A 740 15.40 -16.09 21.23
C LEU A 740 14.14 -16.96 21.15
N PHE A 741 13.28 -16.74 20.15
CA PHE A 741 12.06 -17.53 19.96
C PHE A 741 12.33 -18.98 19.54
N LYS A 742 13.54 -19.33 19.08
CA LYS A 742 13.92 -20.73 18.80
C LYS A 742 13.88 -21.62 20.04
N ASP A 743 14.07 -21.03 21.23
CA ASP A 743 14.00 -21.75 22.51
C ASP A 743 12.55 -22.07 22.94
N TYR A 744 11.56 -21.45 22.30
CA TYR A 744 10.14 -21.52 22.64
C TYR A 744 9.33 -22.26 21.57
N LYS A 745 9.44 -23.60 21.53
CA LYS A 745 8.86 -24.45 20.47
C LYS A 745 7.34 -24.37 20.32
N GLU A 746 6.62 -23.89 21.33
CA GLU A 746 5.16 -23.75 21.35
C GLU A 746 4.70 -22.37 20.84
N LEU A 747 5.62 -21.41 20.73
CA LEU A 747 5.33 -20.09 20.19
C LEU A 747 5.41 -20.10 18.67
N PHE A 748 4.49 -19.38 18.05
CA PHE A 748 4.43 -19.20 16.61
C PHE A 748 4.10 -17.75 16.26
N ASN A 749 4.26 -17.38 14.98
CA ASN A 749 4.10 -15.99 14.52
C ASN A 749 5.04 -15.02 15.24
N SER A 750 6.21 -15.50 15.65
CA SER A 750 7.22 -14.65 16.28
C SER A 750 7.73 -13.62 15.27
N ASN A 751 7.82 -12.36 15.67
CA ASN A 751 8.31 -11.28 14.83
C ASN A 751 8.94 -10.19 15.70
N VAL A 752 10.08 -9.68 15.26
CA VAL A 752 10.76 -8.51 15.82
C VAL A 752 10.86 -7.47 14.72
N MET A 753 10.23 -6.32 14.91
CA MET A 753 10.21 -5.21 13.96
C MET A 753 10.79 -3.96 14.61
N LEU A 754 11.78 -3.37 13.95
CA LEU A 754 12.35 -2.08 14.30
C LEU A 754 11.97 -1.05 13.23
N VAL A 755 11.48 0.09 13.68
CA VAL A 755 11.20 1.26 12.83
C VAL A 755 11.95 2.44 13.42
N ALA A 756 12.76 3.11 12.60
CA ALA A 756 13.34 4.41 12.93
C ALA A 756 12.85 5.43 11.91
N VAL A 757 12.42 6.61 12.37
CA VAL A 757 11.97 7.72 11.54
C VAL A 757 12.72 8.98 11.96
N GLU A 758 13.38 9.61 11.00
CA GLU A 758 13.89 10.96 11.13
C GLU A 758 13.01 11.88 10.28
N GLN A 759 12.56 13.00 10.84
CA GLN A 759 11.84 14.01 10.08
C GLN A 759 12.08 15.43 10.58
N ASP A 760 11.91 16.39 9.66
CA ASP A 760 11.85 17.82 9.93
C ASP A 760 10.56 18.38 9.33
N ASN A 761 9.73 19.00 10.18
CA ASN A 761 8.48 19.63 9.79
C ASN A 761 8.66 21.15 9.66
N TYR A 762 8.35 21.69 8.49
CA TYR A 762 8.38 23.11 8.16
C TYR A 762 6.95 23.60 8.00
N ARG A 763 6.58 24.71 8.63
CA ARG A 763 5.27 25.35 8.44
C ARG A 763 5.42 26.82 8.16
N LEU A 764 4.70 27.30 7.14
CA LEU A 764 4.56 28.71 6.80
C LEU A 764 3.08 29.06 6.62
N THR A 765 2.61 30.13 7.28
CA THR A 765 1.23 30.63 7.10
C THR A 765 1.22 32.06 6.55
N SER A 766 0.07 32.47 6.01
CA SER A 766 -0.18 33.85 5.57
C SER A 766 -0.20 34.88 6.71
N GLU A 767 -0.18 34.42 7.97
CA GLU A 767 -0.02 35.26 9.16
C GLU A 767 1.45 35.43 9.56
N ASN A 768 2.39 34.92 8.76
CA ASN A 768 3.83 34.87 9.05
C ASN A 768 4.18 34.02 10.27
N VAL A 769 3.47 32.91 10.48
CA VAL A 769 3.94 31.82 11.37
C VAL A 769 4.93 30.98 10.57
N ARG A 770 6.21 31.01 10.97
CA ARG A 770 7.33 30.32 10.32
C ARG A 770 8.03 29.39 11.30
N LEU A 771 7.81 28.08 11.17
CA LEU A 771 8.24 27.08 12.16
C LEU A 771 9.03 25.94 11.52
N LYS A 772 10.11 25.52 12.18
CA LYS A 772 10.82 24.25 11.91
C LYS A 772 10.86 23.39 13.18
N PHE A 773 10.46 22.13 13.07
CA PHE A 773 10.46 21.15 14.15
C PHE A 773 11.06 19.81 13.72
N PRO A 774 12.22 19.42 14.28
CA PRO A 774 12.75 18.08 14.12
C PRO A 774 11.97 17.14 15.04
N LEU A 775 11.54 16.01 14.48
CA LEU A 775 10.97 14.90 15.25
C LEU A 775 11.71 13.62 14.92
N GLY A 776 11.77 12.71 15.88
CA GLY A 776 12.28 11.36 15.68
C GLY A 776 11.29 10.34 16.24
N LEU A 777 11.45 9.10 15.81
CA LEU A 777 10.88 7.93 16.48
C LEU A 777 11.84 6.77 16.28
N VAL A 778 12.14 6.03 17.35
CA VAL A 778 12.67 4.68 17.23
C VAL A 778 11.76 3.76 18.00
N GLY A 779 11.15 2.79 17.30
CA GLY A 779 10.23 1.82 17.86
C GLY A 779 10.71 0.40 17.60
N LEU A 780 10.74 -0.42 18.65
CA LEU A 780 10.93 -1.87 18.58
C LEU A 780 9.63 -2.54 19.00
N THR A 781 9.05 -3.34 18.12
CA THR A 781 7.84 -4.13 18.35
C THR A 781 8.19 -5.60 18.28
N VAL A 782 7.79 -6.37 19.29
CA VAL A 782 7.96 -7.82 19.35
C VAL A 782 6.58 -8.45 19.51
N SER A 783 6.24 -9.42 18.67
CA SER A 783 4.95 -10.12 18.72
C SER A 783 5.13 -11.61 18.61
N ALA A 784 4.27 -12.38 19.27
CA ALA A 784 4.19 -13.83 19.14
C ALA A 784 2.80 -14.32 19.59
N SER A 785 2.48 -15.57 19.25
CA SER A 785 1.24 -16.25 19.60
C SER A 785 1.51 -17.61 20.22
N VAL A 786 0.59 -18.08 21.05
CA VAL A 786 0.59 -19.44 21.62
C VAL A 786 -0.81 -20.02 21.60
N ARG A 787 -0.90 -21.34 21.45
CA ARG A 787 -2.17 -22.07 21.60
C ARG A 787 -2.30 -22.55 23.04
N THR A 788 -3.41 -22.23 23.69
CA THR A 788 -3.68 -22.57 25.09
C THR A 788 -4.27 -23.97 25.23
N THR A 789 -4.27 -24.50 26.46
CA THR A 789 -4.75 -25.87 26.74
C THR A 789 -6.24 -26.08 26.49
N ASP A 790 -7.05 -25.03 26.54
CA ASP A 790 -8.46 -25.05 26.15
C ASP A 790 -8.69 -24.96 24.62
N GLY A 791 -7.63 -24.90 23.83
CA GLY A 791 -7.67 -24.86 22.37
C GLY A 791 -7.86 -23.46 21.75
N SER A 792 -7.89 -22.39 22.56
CA SER A 792 -7.85 -21.03 22.04
C SER A 792 -6.43 -20.57 21.68
N THR A 793 -6.32 -19.45 20.94
CA THR A 793 -5.04 -18.81 20.61
C THR A 793 -4.95 -17.50 21.39
N VAL A 794 -3.79 -17.23 21.99
CA VAL A 794 -3.49 -15.96 22.65
C VAL A 794 -2.31 -15.31 21.93
N SER A 795 -2.47 -14.06 21.52
CA SER A 795 -1.40 -13.25 20.95
C SER A 795 -1.02 -12.08 21.84
N ASP A 796 0.26 -11.70 21.82
CA ASP A 796 0.75 -10.54 22.58
C ASP A 796 1.71 -9.69 21.74
N VAL A 797 1.86 -8.43 22.15
CA VAL A 797 2.78 -7.45 21.58
C VAL A 797 3.51 -6.70 22.69
N LEU A 798 4.84 -6.70 22.63
CA LEU A 798 5.73 -5.83 23.38
C LEU A 798 6.16 -4.66 22.48
N ALA A 799 5.92 -3.42 22.93
CA ALA A 799 6.38 -2.22 22.25
C ALA A 799 7.36 -1.45 23.14
N ILE A 800 8.51 -1.08 22.58
CA ILE A 800 9.55 -0.26 23.20
C ILE A 800 9.81 0.91 22.26
N SER A 801 9.90 2.12 22.77
CA SER A 801 10.12 3.29 21.92
C SER A 801 10.99 4.35 22.59
N SER A 802 11.74 5.08 21.78
CA SER A 802 12.48 6.30 22.13
C SER A 802 12.17 7.42 21.13
N LEU A 803 12.39 8.67 21.53
CA LEU A 803 12.04 9.85 20.74
C LEU A 803 13.10 10.21 19.70
N ASP A 804 14.39 10.13 20.03
CA ASP A 804 15.37 10.88 19.24
C ASP A 804 16.39 10.06 18.50
N ASN A 805 16.96 9.00 19.08
CA ASN A 805 18.05 8.28 18.42
C ASN A 805 18.01 6.78 18.76
N PRO A 806 18.44 5.89 17.84
CA PRO A 806 18.54 4.46 18.11
C PRO A 806 19.41 4.13 19.32
N ALA A 807 20.41 4.96 19.63
CA ALA A 807 21.25 4.83 20.82
C ALA A 807 20.48 4.99 22.16
N ASP A 808 19.25 5.50 22.13
CA ASP A 808 18.39 5.61 23.32
C ASP A 808 17.60 4.33 23.60
N LEU A 809 17.65 3.35 22.70
CA LEU A 809 17.07 2.05 23.01
C LEU A 809 17.84 1.43 24.19
N PRO A 810 17.15 0.64 25.04
CA PRO A 810 17.82 -0.15 26.07
C PRO A 810 18.94 -1.00 25.47
N SER A 811 19.92 -1.37 26.30
CA SER A 811 21.02 -2.24 25.87
C SER A 811 20.49 -3.57 25.31
N ILE A 812 21.24 -4.19 24.40
CA ILE A 812 20.84 -5.49 23.80
C ILE A 812 20.54 -6.54 24.87
N GLU A 813 21.28 -6.59 25.98
CA GLU A 813 21.04 -7.54 27.07
C GLU A 813 19.75 -7.25 27.84
N GLU A 814 19.39 -5.98 28.04
CA GLU A 814 18.09 -5.61 28.61
C GLU A 814 16.95 -5.92 27.65
N LEU A 815 17.13 -5.69 26.34
CA LEU A 815 16.15 -6.05 25.32
C LEU A 815 15.96 -7.57 25.27
N LYS A 816 17.03 -8.36 25.29
CA LYS A 816 16.96 -9.83 25.36
C LYS A 816 16.17 -10.27 26.59
N LYS A 817 16.43 -9.67 27.76
CA LYS A 817 15.66 -9.94 28.97
C LYS A 817 14.18 -9.64 28.78
N LYS A 818 13.82 -8.46 28.25
CA LYS A 818 12.43 -8.08 28.00
C LYS A 818 11.72 -9.01 27.01
N VAL A 819 12.43 -9.47 25.98
CA VAL A 819 11.90 -10.42 25.00
C VAL A 819 11.69 -11.80 25.61
N LYS A 820 12.61 -12.28 26.47
CA LYS A 820 12.43 -13.52 27.24
C LYS A 820 11.26 -13.42 28.20
N ASP A 821 11.17 -12.35 28.99
CA ASP A 821 10.05 -12.10 29.91
C ASP A 821 8.72 -12.07 29.15
N PHE A 822 8.70 -11.50 27.94
CA PHE A 822 7.54 -11.51 27.04
C PHE A 822 7.16 -12.93 26.58
N ALA A 823 8.14 -13.72 26.15
CA ALA A 823 7.92 -15.10 25.69
C ALA A 823 7.48 -16.02 26.86
N ASP A 824 8.12 -15.92 28.01
CA ASP A 824 7.76 -16.63 29.24
C ASP A 824 6.33 -16.29 29.68
N ASN A 825 5.94 -15.01 29.57
CA ASN A 825 4.58 -14.57 29.88
C ASN A 825 3.53 -15.21 28.97
N LEU A 826 3.80 -15.37 27.67
CA LEU A 826 2.93 -16.11 26.75
C LEU A 826 2.85 -17.59 27.14
N MET A 827 3.98 -18.21 27.49
CA MET A 827 4.00 -19.60 27.96
C MET A 827 3.24 -19.81 29.27
N GLU A 828 3.22 -18.84 30.19
CA GLU A 828 2.39 -18.89 31.39
C GLU A 828 0.88 -18.76 31.03
N LEU A 829 0.55 -17.87 30.08
CA LEU A 829 -0.82 -17.67 29.61
C LEU A 829 -1.40 -18.93 28.95
N LYS A 830 -0.56 -19.76 28.33
CA LYS A 830 -0.95 -21.06 27.75
C LYS A 830 -1.74 -21.94 28.73
N GLU A 831 -1.26 -22.02 29.97
CA GLU A 831 -1.81 -22.87 31.04
C GLU A 831 -2.80 -22.12 31.94
N THR A 832 -2.96 -20.82 31.73
CA THR A 832 -3.78 -19.97 32.60
C THR A 832 -5.28 -20.19 32.31
N PRO A 833 -6.10 -20.51 33.33
CA PRO A 833 -7.53 -20.72 33.13
C PRO A 833 -8.28 -19.41 32.81
N MET A 834 -9.38 -19.52 32.08
CA MET A 834 -10.30 -18.40 31.84
C MET A 834 -11.09 -18.06 33.11
N ILE A 835 -11.53 -16.81 33.21
CA ILE A 835 -12.53 -16.44 34.21
C ILE A 835 -13.85 -17.22 33.98
N GLU A 836 -14.38 -17.85 35.03
CA GLU A 836 -15.55 -18.72 34.95
C GLU A 836 -16.88 -18.00 35.21
N GLU A 837 -16.83 -16.88 35.93
CA GLU A 837 -18.00 -16.17 36.45
C GLU A 837 -17.99 -14.70 36.05
N TYR A 838 -19.18 -14.12 35.90
CA TYR A 838 -19.34 -12.68 35.80
C TYR A 838 -18.99 -12.04 37.14
N TYR A 839 -18.16 -11.00 37.12
CA TYR A 839 -17.74 -10.29 38.32
C TYR A 839 -18.24 -8.85 38.30
N THR A 840 -18.74 -8.39 39.44
CA THR A 840 -18.99 -6.97 39.73
C THR A 840 -18.45 -6.68 41.11
N GLY A 841 -17.50 -5.75 41.22
CA GLY A 841 -16.90 -5.41 42.50
C GLY A 841 -15.62 -4.59 42.38
N PRO A 842 -14.85 -4.46 43.48
CA PRO A 842 -13.66 -3.64 43.50
C PRO A 842 -12.50 -4.30 42.75
N VAL A 843 -11.86 -3.53 41.87
CA VAL A 843 -10.71 -3.96 41.07
C VAL A 843 -9.54 -3.00 41.29
N LEU A 844 -8.37 -3.55 41.57
CA LEU A 844 -7.11 -2.82 41.66
C LEU A 844 -6.40 -2.82 40.31
N PHE A 845 -6.32 -1.67 39.66
CA PHE A 845 -5.52 -1.46 38.47
C PHE A 845 -4.12 -1.04 38.88
N GLU A 846 -3.09 -1.71 38.38
CA GLU A 846 -1.67 -1.42 38.67
C GLU A 846 -0.88 -1.27 37.38
N GLY A 847 0.31 -0.68 37.46
CA GLY A 847 1.27 -0.66 36.36
C GLY A 847 0.70 0.02 35.10
N GLY A 848 0.78 -0.65 33.96
CA GLY A 848 0.26 -0.11 32.69
C GLY A 848 -1.27 -0.12 32.59
N ALA A 849 -1.98 -0.85 33.45
CA ALA A 849 -3.44 -0.81 33.47
C ALA A 849 -3.99 0.47 34.13
N ALA A 850 -3.26 1.01 35.11
CA ALA A 850 -3.66 2.24 35.81
C ALA A 850 -3.57 3.48 34.90
N SER A 851 -2.61 3.55 33.96
CA SER A 851 -2.54 4.65 32.98
C SER A 851 -3.75 4.69 32.05
N ARG A 852 -4.22 3.50 31.64
CA ARG A 852 -5.35 3.31 30.73
C ARG A 852 -6.64 3.97 31.24
N LEU A 853 -6.83 4.00 32.57
CA LEU A 853 -7.96 4.67 33.22
C LEU A 853 -8.06 6.15 32.82
N PHE A 854 -6.90 6.80 32.61
CA PHE A 854 -6.83 8.21 32.28
C PHE A 854 -6.74 8.45 30.77
N THR A 855 -5.93 7.69 30.04
CA THR A 855 -5.80 7.89 28.58
C THR A 855 -7.12 7.70 27.86
N ASP A 856 -7.83 6.61 28.17
CA ASP A 856 -9.02 6.20 27.42
C ASP A 856 -10.22 7.09 27.78
N ASN A 857 -10.28 7.61 29.01
CA ASN A 857 -11.39 8.44 29.50
C ASN A 857 -11.18 9.96 29.38
N LEU A 858 -9.95 10.46 29.47
CA LEU A 858 -9.67 11.90 29.57
C LEU A 858 -8.97 12.49 28.34
N LEU A 859 -8.17 11.70 27.60
CA LEU A 859 -7.23 12.24 26.60
C LEU A 859 -7.63 11.98 25.14
N SER A 860 -8.92 11.74 24.88
CA SER A 860 -9.51 11.67 23.54
C SER A 860 -10.16 13.01 23.11
N PRO A 861 -10.30 13.28 21.80
CA PRO A 861 -11.01 14.45 21.30
C PRO A 861 -12.42 14.58 21.90
N GLY A 862 -12.76 15.77 22.38
CA GLY A 862 -14.03 16.06 23.08
C GLY A 862 -14.04 15.71 24.57
N ARG A 863 -12.93 15.24 25.13
CA ARG A 863 -12.70 15.08 26.58
C ARG A 863 -11.93 16.27 27.14
N LEU A 864 -10.67 16.09 27.60
CA LEU A 864 -9.82 17.22 27.97
C LEU A 864 -9.23 17.94 26.74
N LEU A 865 -9.36 17.35 25.55
CA LEU A 865 -8.98 17.96 24.29
C LEU A 865 -10.23 18.59 23.66
N ALA A 866 -10.20 19.90 23.42
CA ALA A 866 -11.30 20.61 22.80
C ALA A 866 -11.58 20.08 21.40
N LEU A 867 -12.87 19.98 21.06
CA LEU A 867 -13.36 19.54 19.75
C LEU A 867 -14.54 20.43 19.36
N ARG A 868 -14.62 20.85 18.10
CA ARG A 868 -15.77 21.59 17.58
C ARG A 868 -16.46 20.78 16.49
N THR A 869 -17.78 20.83 16.46
CA THR A 869 -18.62 20.12 15.49
C THR A 869 -19.74 21.02 14.97
N MET A 870 -20.27 20.74 13.77
CA MET A 870 -21.40 21.48 13.19
C MET A 870 -22.73 21.27 13.94
N ALA A 871 -22.89 20.13 14.61
CA ALA A 871 -24.03 19.82 15.46
C ALA A 871 -23.54 19.52 16.88
N PRO A 872 -24.32 19.82 17.93
CA PRO A 872 -23.95 19.46 19.30
C PRO A 872 -23.67 17.96 19.40
N ALA A 873 -22.42 17.58 19.63
CA ALA A 873 -22.06 16.19 19.82
C ALA A 873 -22.48 15.76 21.23
N ARG A 874 -23.40 14.79 21.32
CA ARG A 874 -23.85 14.26 22.61
C ARG A 874 -22.68 13.55 23.31
N GLY A 875 -22.51 13.82 24.61
CA GLY A 875 -21.54 13.10 25.46
C GLY A 875 -20.14 13.69 25.51
N MET A 876 -19.93 14.91 24.99
CA MET A 876 -18.70 15.67 25.21
C MET A 876 -18.54 16.07 26.68
N LEU A 877 -17.29 16.15 27.15
CA LEU A 877 -17.01 16.42 28.57
C LEU A 877 -17.10 17.91 28.93
N ASP A 878 -17.07 18.79 27.93
CA ASP A 878 -17.12 20.25 28.08
C ASP A 878 -18.42 20.76 28.73
N GLU A 879 -19.53 20.04 28.59
CA GLU A 879 -20.77 20.30 29.35
C GLU A 879 -20.60 20.14 30.87
N GLN A 880 -19.58 19.39 31.32
CA GLN A 880 -19.25 19.18 32.73
C GLN A 880 -18.20 20.18 33.25
N LEU A 881 -17.85 21.23 32.49
CA LEU A 881 -16.93 22.27 32.96
C LEU A 881 -17.44 22.90 34.26
N GLY A 882 -16.57 22.99 35.26
CA GLY A 882 -16.90 23.46 36.61
C GLY A 882 -17.53 22.39 37.51
N ARG A 883 -17.77 21.17 37.02
CA ARG A 883 -18.29 20.05 37.80
C ARG A 883 -17.21 19.02 38.11
N ARG A 884 -17.46 18.19 39.11
CA ARG A 884 -16.60 17.06 39.45
C ARG A 884 -16.73 15.96 38.39
N ILE A 885 -15.63 15.54 37.80
CA ILE A 885 -15.57 14.49 36.75
C ILE A 885 -14.74 13.27 37.17
N ILE A 886 -13.89 13.42 38.19
CA ILE A 886 -13.06 12.35 38.78
C ILE A 886 -12.99 12.52 40.31
N ASP A 887 -12.34 11.58 41.00
CA ASP A 887 -12.12 11.62 42.44
C ASP A 887 -11.54 12.94 42.92
N SER A 888 -12.08 13.47 44.03
CA SER A 888 -11.69 14.79 44.56
C SER A 888 -10.26 14.85 45.08
N ARG A 889 -9.61 13.70 45.28
CA ARG A 889 -8.18 13.63 45.62
C ARG A 889 -7.27 13.82 44.42
N LEU A 890 -7.77 13.77 43.19
CA LEU A 890 -6.98 13.84 41.97
C LEU A 890 -6.97 15.25 41.37
N THR A 891 -5.78 15.70 40.95
CA THR A 891 -5.57 16.91 40.16
C THR A 891 -4.84 16.51 38.88
N VAL A 892 -5.29 17.00 37.72
CA VAL A 892 -4.71 16.71 36.41
C VAL A 892 -4.10 17.99 35.84
N LYS A 893 -2.79 17.96 35.60
CA LYS A 893 -2.03 19.06 35.02
C LYS A 893 -1.42 18.67 33.69
N ASN A 894 -1.18 19.64 32.83
CA ASN A 894 -0.37 19.52 31.62
C ASN A 894 0.90 20.35 31.80
N TYR A 895 2.05 19.69 31.78
CA TYR A 895 3.36 20.32 31.73
C TYR A 895 3.91 20.27 30.31
N THR A 896 4.39 21.39 29.80
CA THR A 896 4.92 21.49 28.43
C THR A 896 6.43 21.63 28.39
N THR A 897 7.06 22.10 29.46
CA THR A 897 8.52 22.28 29.55
C THR A 897 9.20 21.24 30.44
N LEU A 898 8.46 20.24 30.96
CA LEU A 898 9.01 19.20 31.83
C LEU A 898 9.68 18.10 30.98
N ALA A 899 11.01 18.06 30.97
CA ALA A 899 11.80 17.15 30.15
C ALA A 899 12.07 15.77 30.78
N GLU A 900 12.08 15.68 32.12
CA GLU A 900 12.38 14.45 32.86
C GLU A 900 11.53 14.36 34.13
N TYR A 901 11.17 13.13 34.52
CA TYR A 901 10.55 12.84 35.81
C TYR A 901 11.16 11.58 36.43
N ASN A 902 11.71 11.70 37.65
CA ASN A 902 12.36 10.60 38.38
C ASN A 902 13.40 9.81 37.53
N GLY A 903 14.27 10.49 36.79
CA GLY A 903 15.27 9.85 35.92
C GLY A 903 14.72 9.29 34.61
N THR A 904 13.42 9.47 34.32
CA THR A 904 12.79 9.04 33.07
C THR A 904 12.56 10.23 32.14
N PRO A 905 13.14 10.26 30.93
CA PRO A 905 12.86 11.28 29.93
C PRO A 905 11.39 11.29 29.50
N LEU A 906 10.84 12.47 29.22
CA LEU A 906 9.45 12.68 28.84
C LEU A 906 9.32 13.15 27.39
N PHE A 907 8.46 12.50 26.61
CA PHE A 907 8.17 12.82 25.21
C PHE A 907 7.23 14.03 25.05
N GLY A 908 6.54 14.42 26.12
CA GLY A 908 5.57 15.52 26.13
C GLY A 908 6.18 16.92 26.16
N CYS A 909 7.52 17.07 26.16
CA CYS A 909 8.21 18.36 26.25
C CYS A 909 8.29 19.08 24.89
N TYR A 910 7.93 20.37 24.84
CA TYR A 910 8.06 21.24 23.67
C TYR A 910 7.98 22.73 24.05
N GLU A 911 8.67 23.59 23.29
CA GLU A 911 8.75 25.04 23.60
C GLU A 911 7.65 25.89 22.93
N ILE A 912 7.13 25.42 21.80
CA ILE A 912 6.13 26.11 20.98
C ILE A 912 5.33 25.05 20.22
N ASP A 913 4.04 25.29 20.04
CA ASP A 913 3.17 24.37 19.33
C ASP A 913 3.25 24.58 17.80
N GLY A 914 2.64 23.67 17.04
CA GLY A 914 2.59 23.71 15.58
C GLY A 914 1.80 24.89 15.01
N ASP A 915 0.98 25.58 15.80
CA ASP A 915 0.28 26.81 15.39
C ASP A 915 1.08 28.09 15.72
N GLY A 916 2.24 27.95 16.38
CA GLY A 916 3.11 29.07 16.74
C GLY A 916 2.80 29.67 18.12
N VAL A 917 2.03 28.98 18.95
CA VAL A 917 1.67 29.45 20.30
C VAL A 917 2.63 28.84 21.32
N VAL A 918 3.24 29.71 22.14
CA VAL A 918 4.06 29.27 23.29
C VAL A 918 3.11 28.83 24.40
N PRO A 919 3.09 27.54 24.78
CA PRO A 919 2.20 27.07 25.83
C PRO A 919 2.62 27.58 27.21
N ALA A 920 1.68 27.59 28.15
CA ALA A 920 2.02 27.74 29.56
C ALA A 920 2.86 26.52 30.01
N ALA A 921 3.93 26.78 30.78
CA ALA A 921 4.80 25.73 31.32
C ALA A 921 4.02 24.71 32.17
N GLU A 922 3.02 25.19 32.91
CA GLU A 922 2.08 24.40 33.69
C GLU A 922 0.65 24.88 33.42
N LEU A 923 -0.25 23.92 33.25
CA LEU A 923 -1.68 24.18 33.14
C LEU A 923 -2.50 23.17 33.94
N THR A 924 -3.36 23.65 34.84
CA THR A 924 -4.31 22.79 35.55
C THR A 924 -5.58 22.57 34.73
N LEU A 925 -5.83 21.32 34.33
CA LEU A 925 -7.02 20.91 33.57
C LEU A 925 -8.15 20.46 34.48
N VAL A 926 -7.81 19.74 35.57
CA VAL A 926 -8.73 19.27 36.60
C VAL A 926 -8.11 19.57 37.96
N GLU A 927 -8.84 20.21 38.85
CA GLU A 927 -8.36 20.56 40.19
C GLU A 927 -9.25 19.89 41.24
N ASN A 928 -8.68 19.03 42.08
CA ASN A 928 -9.41 18.29 43.12
C ASN A 928 -10.69 17.64 42.59
N GLY A 929 -10.57 16.95 41.45
CA GLY A 929 -11.66 16.28 40.74
C GLY A 929 -12.57 17.16 39.88
N VAL A 930 -12.47 18.49 39.99
CA VAL A 930 -13.32 19.45 39.28
C VAL A 930 -12.70 19.85 37.94
N PHE A 931 -13.44 19.68 36.84
CA PHE A 931 -12.99 20.06 35.50
C PHE A 931 -12.89 21.58 35.36
N LYS A 932 -11.70 22.10 35.06
CA LYS A 932 -11.43 23.55 35.01
C LYS A 932 -11.24 24.08 33.60
N ARG A 933 -10.50 23.36 32.75
CA ARG A 933 -10.13 23.83 31.41
C ARG A 933 -9.75 22.69 30.48
N MET A 934 -9.93 22.90 29.20
CA MET A 934 -9.47 22.02 28.12
C MET A 934 -8.14 22.48 27.53
N LEU A 935 -7.42 21.55 26.93
CA LEU A 935 -6.40 21.85 25.93
C LEU A 935 -7.07 22.20 24.61
N ASN A 936 -6.59 23.23 23.94
CA ASN A 936 -7.13 23.67 22.66
C ASN A 936 -6.03 24.14 21.70
N GLY A 937 -6.30 23.99 20.41
CA GLY A 937 -5.54 24.64 19.34
C GLY A 937 -6.22 25.92 18.89
N ARG A 938 -5.95 26.35 17.65
CA ARG A 938 -6.49 27.60 17.12
C ARG A 938 -7.98 27.61 16.75
N VAL A 939 -8.64 26.45 16.76
CA VAL A 939 -10.08 26.33 16.51
C VAL A 939 -10.80 26.51 17.86
N PRO A 940 -11.43 27.66 18.13
CA PRO A 940 -12.04 27.92 19.42
C PRO A 940 -13.36 27.14 19.58
N THR A 941 -13.68 26.79 20.81
CA THR A 941 -15.01 26.31 21.21
C THR A 941 -15.62 27.27 22.22
N LEU A 942 -16.93 27.14 22.49
CA LEU A 942 -17.60 27.97 23.50
C LEU A 942 -16.97 27.83 24.91
N LYS A 943 -16.42 26.66 25.22
CA LYS A 943 -15.82 26.33 26.53
C LYS A 943 -14.29 26.40 26.55
N ALA A 944 -13.66 26.52 25.39
CA ALA A 944 -12.24 26.73 25.22
C ALA A 944 -12.01 27.78 24.11
N PRO A 945 -12.24 29.07 24.39
CA PRO A 945 -12.23 30.11 23.36
C PRO A 945 -10.84 30.51 22.87
N GLU A 946 -9.78 30.13 23.59
CA GLU A 946 -8.39 30.51 23.30
C GLU A 946 -7.52 29.26 23.11
N SER A 947 -6.53 29.34 22.22
CA SER A 947 -5.50 28.31 22.09
C SER A 947 -4.68 28.19 23.38
N THR A 948 -4.37 26.95 23.77
CA THR A 948 -3.49 26.66 24.91
C THR A 948 -2.07 26.30 24.48
N GLY A 949 -1.75 26.45 23.19
CA GLY A 949 -0.50 25.99 22.61
C GLY A 949 -0.41 24.46 22.57
N SER A 950 -1.43 23.78 22.05
CA SER A 950 -1.52 22.32 22.09
C SER A 950 -1.72 21.66 20.72
N ALA A 951 -1.59 22.41 19.61
CA ALA A 951 -1.55 21.84 18.28
C ALA A 951 -0.15 21.24 18.03
N ARG A 952 -0.01 19.92 17.84
CA ARG A 952 1.30 19.26 17.76
C ARG A 952 1.40 18.41 16.50
N PHE A 953 2.57 18.45 15.85
CA PHE A 953 2.84 17.66 14.66
C PHE A 953 2.87 16.17 14.96
N MET A 954 2.26 15.39 14.07
CA MET A 954 2.33 13.94 14.09
C MET A 954 3.67 13.47 13.54
N ILE A 955 4.20 12.37 14.07
CA ILE A 955 5.28 11.60 13.46
C ILE A 955 4.66 10.67 12.42
N SER A 956 4.16 11.25 11.35
CA SER A 956 3.53 10.54 10.24
C SER A 956 3.89 11.24 8.94
N PRO A 957 4.92 10.77 8.23
CA PRO A 957 5.39 11.43 7.02
C PRO A 957 4.33 11.67 5.95
N ASP A 958 3.35 10.77 5.84
CA ASP A 958 2.28 10.88 4.84
C ASP A 958 1.12 11.79 5.31
N ASN A 959 1.16 12.29 6.55
CA ASN A 959 0.13 13.14 7.15
C ASN A 959 0.75 14.34 7.89
N PRO A 960 0.97 15.47 7.19
CA PRO A 960 1.69 16.63 7.73
C PRO A 960 0.83 17.54 8.64
N MET A 961 -0.16 16.97 9.34
CA MET A 961 -1.09 17.73 10.18
C MET A 961 -0.55 17.96 11.59
N ALA A 962 -0.83 19.16 12.12
CA ALA A 962 -0.77 19.43 13.55
C ALA A 962 -2.17 19.24 14.15
N ILE A 963 -2.28 18.44 15.22
CA ILE A 963 -3.54 18.14 15.89
C ILE A 963 -3.50 18.53 17.36
N VAL A 964 -4.66 18.83 17.96
CA VAL A 964 -4.73 19.09 19.40
C VAL A 964 -4.37 17.82 20.16
N SER A 965 -3.28 17.87 20.93
CA SER A 965 -2.72 16.70 21.61
C SER A 965 -2.05 17.11 22.94
N PRO A 966 -2.05 16.24 23.98
CA PRO A 966 -1.43 16.56 25.26
C PRO A 966 0.10 16.72 25.16
N GLY A 967 0.69 17.45 26.11
CA GLY A 967 2.12 17.43 26.43
C GLY A 967 2.44 16.31 27.42
N THR A 968 3.01 16.66 28.58
CA THR A 968 3.13 15.76 29.73
C THR A 968 1.94 15.95 30.66
N ILE A 969 1.02 14.98 30.67
CA ILE A 969 -0.08 14.96 31.63
C ILE A 969 0.40 14.39 32.97
N HIS A 970 0.15 15.09 34.07
CA HIS A 970 0.42 14.62 35.42
C HIS A 970 -0.87 14.50 36.21
N VAL A 971 -1.23 13.28 36.58
CA VAL A 971 -2.34 12.98 37.48
C VAL A 971 -1.80 12.85 38.90
N GLN A 972 -1.98 13.89 39.70
CA GLN A 972 -1.46 14.03 41.06
C GLN A 972 -2.52 13.61 42.09
N ALA A 973 -2.11 12.84 43.09
CA ALA A 973 -2.96 12.47 44.22
C ALA A 973 -2.61 13.28 45.47
N SER A 974 -3.56 14.04 46.02
CA SER A 974 -3.35 14.80 47.28
C SER A 974 -3.28 13.92 48.53
N LYS A 975 -3.87 12.73 48.47
CA LYS A 975 -3.85 11.70 49.53
C LYS A 975 -3.70 10.32 48.90
N GLY A 976 -2.47 9.83 48.84
CA GLY A 976 -2.13 8.48 48.40
C GLY A 976 -1.86 7.52 49.56
N VAL A 977 -1.90 6.22 49.27
CA VAL A 977 -1.44 5.16 50.16
C VAL A 977 -0.39 4.31 49.45
N GLY A 978 0.60 3.80 50.18
CA GLY A 978 1.64 2.96 49.58
C GLY A 978 1.06 1.68 48.95
N PRO A 979 1.69 1.12 47.90
CA PRO A 979 1.17 -0.04 47.15
C PRO A 979 0.78 -1.24 48.02
N GLU A 980 1.60 -1.59 49.00
CA GLU A 980 1.34 -2.69 49.96
C GLU A 980 0.04 -2.52 50.76
N LYS A 981 -0.36 -1.26 51.02
CA LYS A 981 -1.62 -0.95 51.70
C LYS A 981 -2.82 -0.99 50.76
N LEU A 982 -2.63 -0.78 49.45
CA LEU A 982 -3.71 -0.86 48.47
C LEU A 982 -4.24 -2.28 48.32
N LYS A 983 -3.39 -3.30 48.29
CA LYS A 983 -3.86 -4.69 48.28
C LYS A 983 -4.71 -5.01 49.51
N LYS A 984 -4.30 -4.56 50.70
CA LYS A 984 -5.12 -4.70 51.92
C LYS A 984 -6.45 -3.94 51.82
N ALA A 985 -6.45 -2.75 51.22
CA ALA A 985 -7.66 -1.97 50.98
C ALA A 985 -8.60 -2.64 49.97
N LEU A 986 -8.07 -3.29 48.92
CA LEU A 986 -8.84 -4.09 47.98
C LEU A 986 -9.56 -5.24 48.68
N LEU A 987 -8.85 -6.02 49.48
CA LEU A 987 -9.43 -7.16 50.23
C LEU A 987 -10.48 -6.67 51.24
N LYS A 988 -10.24 -5.53 51.89
CA LYS A 988 -11.22 -4.90 52.78
C LYS A 988 -12.48 -4.50 52.02
N ALA A 989 -12.35 -3.82 50.88
CA ALA A 989 -13.48 -3.40 50.06
C ALA A 989 -14.28 -4.61 49.52
N ALA A 990 -13.59 -5.68 49.13
CA ALA A 990 -14.23 -6.91 48.67
C ALA A 990 -15.00 -7.61 49.80
N LYS A 991 -14.43 -7.66 51.01
CA LYS A 991 -15.11 -8.17 52.20
C LYS A 991 -16.35 -7.35 52.58
N GLU A 992 -16.26 -6.02 52.47
CA GLU A 992 -17.40 -5.12 52.71
C GLU A 992 -18.52 -5.30 51.67
N ALA A 993 -18.16 -5.75 50.45
CA ALA A 993 -19.11 -6.08 49.38
C ALA A 993 -19.60 -7.54 49.42
N ASP A 994 -19.27 -8.30 50.47
CA ASP A 994 -19.60 -9.73 50.62
C ASP A 994 -19.10 -10.62 49.47
N LEU A 995 -17.92 -10.30 48.93
CA LEU A 995 -17.28 -11.05 47.84
C LEU A 995 -16.22 -12.01 48.39
N GLU A 996 -16.17 -13.22 47.83
CA GLU A 996 -15.13 -14.21 48.17
C GLU A 996 -13.78 -13.91 47.52
N TYR A 997 -13.78 -13.12 46.45
CA TYR A 997 -12.59 -12.74 45.68
C TYR A 997 -12.71 -11.33 45.10
N ALA A 998 -11.56 -10.75 44.74
CA ALA A 998 -11.43 -9.50 43.99
C ALA A 998 -10.43 -9.67 42.84
N TYR A 999 -10.26 -8.66 41.99
CA TYR A 999 -9.29 -8.71 40.89
C TYR A 999 -8.21 -7.63 40.98
N ILE A 1000 -7.00 -8.02 40.57
CA ILE A 1000 -5.91 -7.10 40.24
C ILE A 1000 -5.68 -7.16 38.74
N VAL A 1001 -5.66 -6.01 38.07
CA VAL A 1001 -5.36 -5.87 36.65
C VAL A 1001 -4.03 -5.11 36.53
N ARG A 1002 -2.97 -5.77 36.05
CA ARG A 1002 -1.64 -5.16 35.89
C ARG A 1002 -1.37 -4.65 34.47
N ARG A 1003 -2.05 -5.24 33.47
CA ARG A 1003 -1.96 -4.84 32.06
C ARG A 1003 -3.27 -5.11 31.33
N ILE A 1004 -3.72 -4.13 30.54
CA ILE A 1004 -4.84 -4.27 29.60
C ILE A 1004 -4.24 -4.44 28.20
N GLY A 1005 -4.21 -5.67 27.70
CA GLY A 1005 -3.50 -6.07 26.47
C GLY A 1005 -4.33 -6.96 25.55
N GLY A 1006 -5.66 -6.88 25.61
CA GLY A 1006 -6.53 -7.82 24.89
C GLY A 1006 -6.44 -9.22 25.49
N GLU A 1007 -6.20 -10.23 24.64
CA GLU A 1007 -6.08 -11.65 25.02
C GLU A 1007 -4.94 -11.92 26.01
N ALA A 1008 -3.88 -11.10 25.98
CA ALA A 1008 -2.72 -11.24 26.85
C ALA A 1008 -2.77 -10.33 28.11
N SER A 1009 -3.95 -9.85 28.48
CA SER A 1009 -4.15 -9.04 29.69
C SER A 1009 -3.63 -9.77 30.95
N ALA A 1010 -2.97 -9.04 31.85
CA ALA A 1010 -2.42 -9.59 33.08
C ALA A 1010 -3.43 -9.37 34.22
N VAL A 1011 -4.28 -10.37 34.46
CA VAL A 1011 -5.38 -10.34 35.43
C VAL A 1011 -5.18 -11.42 36.50
N TYR A 1012 -5.37 -11.06 37.76
CA TYR A 1012 -5.19 -11.96 38.92
C TYR A 1012 -6.44 -11.95 39.80
N LYS A 1013 -7.02 -13.13 40.01
CA LYS A 1013 -8.08 -13.38 41.01
C LYS A 1013 -7.42 -13.46 42.39
N VAL A 1014 -7.86 -12.63 43.33
CA VAL A 1014 -7.30 -12.56 44.68
C VAL A 1014 -8.34 -13.04 45.69
N ASN A 1015 -8.02 -14.08 46.44
CA ASN A 1015 -8.93 -14.62 47.46
C ASN A 1015 -8.99 -13.68 48.68
N VAL A 1016 -10.20 -13.35 49.13
CA VAL A 1016 -10.42 -12.38 50.22
C VAL A 1016 -9.96 -12.90 51.59
N LYS A 1017 -9.97 -14.22 51.80
CA LYS A 1017 -9.63 -14.85 53.10
C LYS A 1017 -8.12 -14.87 53.35
N ASP A 1018 -7.32 -15.21 52.34
CA ASP A 1018 -5.87 -15.43 52.48
C ASP A 1018 -5.00 -14.49 51.63
N GLY A 1019 -5.59 -13.72 50.71
CA GLY A 1019 -4.88 -12.78 49.82
C GLY A 1019 -4.10 -13.46 48.69
N LYS A 1020 -4.27 -14.77 48.48
CA LYS A 1020 -3.59 -15.53 47.42
C LYS A 1020 -4.04 -15.05 46.04
N GLU A 1021 -3.07 -14.79 45.18
CA GLU A 1021 -3.29 -14.41 43.78
C GLU A 1021 -3.23 -15.64 42.88
N THR A 1022 -4.22 -15.77 42.01
CA THR A 1022 -4.27 -16.78 40.95
C THR A 1022 -4.45 -16.05 39.63
N ARG A 1023 -3.51 -16.24 38.69
CA ARG A 1023 -3.61 -15.64 37.36
C ARG A 1023 -4.81 -16.21 36.60
N VAL A 1024 -5.53 -15.36 35.88
CA VAL A 1024 -6.66 -15.76 35.02
C VAL A 1024 -6.59 -15.04 33.66
N ARG A 1025 -7.19 -15.64 32.64
CA ARG A 1025 -7.40 -15.02 31.32
C ARG A 1025 -8.79 -14.39 31.23
N VAL A 1026 -8.86 -13.26 30.55
CA VAL A 1026 -10.08 -12.49 30.28
C VAL A 1026 -9.99 -11.94 28.86
N ASN A 1027 -11.03 -12.13 28.05
CA ASN A 1027 -11.11 -11.51 26.73
C ASN A 1027 -11.85 -10.17 26.81
N ASN A 1028 -11.45 -9.21 25.98
CA ASN A 1028 -12.09 -7.89 25.85
C ASN A 1028 -12.14 -7.05 27.14
N LEU A 1029 -11.13 -7.19 28.02
CA LEU A 1029 -11.01 -6.29 29.15
C LEU A 1029 -10.76 -4.85 28.66
N SER A 1030 -11.58 -3.91 29.13
CA SER A 1030 -11.46 -2.48 28.84
C SER A 1030 -11.29 -1.71 30.15
N ALA A 1031 -10.77 -0.48 30.05
CA ALA A 1031 -10.74 0.42 31.20
C ALA A 1031 -12.19 0.80 31.59
N PRO A 1032 -12.52 0.84 32.90
CA PRO A 1032 -13.81 1.34 33.38
C PRO A 1032 -14.14 2.73 32.84
N GLU A 1033 -15.42 2.99 32.61
CA GLU A 1033 -15.91 4.30 32.17
C GLU A 1033 -15.62 5.40 33.21
N LEU A 1034 -15.51 6.63 32.73
CA LEU A 1034 -15.21 7.82 33.53
C LEU A 1034 -16.11 7.97 34.78
N THR A 1035 -17.38 7.57 34.69
CA THR A 1035 -18.33 7.62 35.81
C THR A 1035 -17.85 6.79 37.02
N LYS A 1036 -17.16 5.67 36.78
CA LYS A 1036 -16.58 4.82 37.82
C LYS A 1036 -15.33 5.42 38.48
N LEU A 1037 -14.72 6.43 37.85
CA LEU A 1037 -13.53 7.12 38.38
C LEU A 1037 -13.87 8.29 39.31
N MET A 1038 -15.16 8.58 39.50
CA MET A 1038 -15.60 9.67 40.37
C MET A 1038 -15.35 9.38 41.85
N ASP A 1039 -15.48 8.13 42.31
CA ASP A 1039 -15.30 7.78 43.73
C ASP A 1039 -14.40 6.53 43.88
N LEU A 1040 -13.09 6.77 43.85
CA LEU A 1040 -12.08 5.71 43.91
C LEU A 1040 -11.95 5.17 45.35
N LYS A 1041 -11.71 3.87 45.50
CA LYS A 1041 -11.56 3.25 46.84
C LYS A 1041 -10.12 3.34 47.37
N GLY A 1042 -9.14 3.55 46.49
CA GLY A 1042 -7.74 3.69 46.84
C GLY A 1042 -6.94 4.28 45.69
N ILE A 1043 -5.93 5.09 46.02
CA ILE A 1043 -5.04 5.74 45.06
C ILE A 1043 -3.62 5.62 45.61
N SER A 1044 -2.69 5.19 44.77
CA SER A 1044 -1.28 5.04 45.14
C SER A 1044 -0.63 6.41 45.43
N SER A 1045 0.28 6.45 46.40
CA SER A 1045 1.21 7.57 46.56
C SER A 1045 2.38 7.52 45.58
N ASP A 1046 2.66 6.34 45.01
CA ASP A 1046 3.78 6.15 44.10
C ASP A 1046 3.30 6.45 42.68
N GLU A 1047 4.18 7.02 41.87
CA GLU A 1047 3.86 7.42 40.49
C GLU A 1047 4.72 6.69 39.48
N ARG A 1048 4.18 6.53 38.27
CA ARG A 1048 4.88 5.95 37.12
C ARG A 1048 4.77 6.88 35.92
N VAL A 1049 5.73 6.74 35.01
CA VAL A 1049 5.76 7.42 33.71
C VAL A 1049 5.36 6.43 32.61
N MET A 1050 4.52 6.88 31.70
CA MET A 1050 4.24 6.21 30.43
C MET A 1050 4.46 7.21 29.29
N ASN A 1051 5.41 6.90 28.42
CA ASN A 1051 5.61 7.60 27.15
C ASN A 1051 4.88 6.85 26.04
N TYR A 1052 4.20 7.59 25.16
CA TYR A 1052 3.37 7.02 24.11
C TYR A 1052 3.14 8.03 22.98
N PHE A 1053 2.57 7.58 21.86
CA PHE A 1053 2.36 8.39 20.67
C PHE A 1053 0.87 8.43 20.26
N PRO A 1054 -0.02 9.14 21.00
CA PRO A 1054 -1.42 9.25 20.62
C PRO A 1054 -1.54 9.86 19.23
N ASN A 1055 -2.11 9.09 18.28
CA ASN A 1055 -2.19 9.47 16.87
C ASN A 1055 -0.82 9.91 16.29
N GLY A 1056 0.28 9.29 16.72
CA GLY A 1056 1.63 9.62 16.23
C GLY A 1056 2.26 10.88 16.85
N VAL A 1057 1.61 11.57 17.79
CA VAL A 1057 2.19 12.75 18.47
C VAL A 1057 2.93 12.31 19.73
N PRO A 1058 4.19 12.69 20.00
CA PRO A 1058 4.90 12.33 21.23
C PRO A 1058 4.20 12.85 22.49
N ALA A 1059 3.83 12.01 23.46
CA ALA A 1059 3.18 12.44 24.70
C ALA A 1059 3.64 11.63 25.91
N SER A 1060 3.44 12.19 27.10
CA SER A 1060 3.79 11.54 28.37
C SER A 1060 2.65 11.61 29.37
N LEU A 1061 2.53 10.57 30.20
CA LEU A 1061 1.62 10.52 31.32
C LEU A 1061 2.40 10.14 32.59
N ILE A 1062 2.34 11.00 33.60
CA ILE A 1062 2.75 10.72 34.98
C ILE A 1062 1.46 10.43 35.75
N TYR A 1063 1.36 9.26 36.38
CA TYR A 1063 0.11 8.80 36.98
C TYR A 1063 0.34 7.95 38.23
N PRO A 1064 -0.64 7.83 39.14
CA PRO A 1064 -0.54 6.95 40.30
C PRO A 1064 -0.34 5.50 39.85
N SER A 1065 0.65 4.83 40.43
CA SER A 1065 1.09 3.50 40.03
C SER A 1065 0.02 2.41 40.19
N ALA A 1066 -0.98 2.67 41.03
CA ALA A 1066 -2.10 1.78 41.30
C ALA A 1066 -3.36 2.52 41.79
N ILE A 1067 -4.54 2.04 41.41
CA ILE A 1067 -5.85 2.63 41.71
C ILE A 1067 -6.90 1.54 41.94
N ILE A 1068 -7.71 1.67 42.99
CA ILE A 1068 -8.86 0.79 43.22
C ILE A 1068 -10.14 1.47 42.74
N VAL A 1069 -10.78 0.88 41.74
CA VAL A 1069 -12.10 1.26 41.25
C VAL A 1069 -13.12 0.33 41.91
N GLY A 1070 -14.18 0.87 42.51
CA GLY A 1070 -15.04 0.12 43.42
C GLY A 1070 -16.06 -0.83 42.77
N ASP A 1071 -16.55 -0.48 41.58
CA ASP A 1071 -17.68 -1.16 40.94
C ASP A 1071 -17.35 -1.40 39.45
N VAL A 1072 -16.51 -2.41 39.21
CA VAL A 1072 -16.03 -2.78 37.88
C VAL A 1072 -16.65 -4.10 37.47
N GLU A 1073 -17.13 -4.13 36.23
CA GLU A 1073 -17.67 -5.32 35.61
C GLU A 1073 -16.57 -6.06 34.83
N ILE A 1074 -16.39 -7.34 35.12
CA ILE A 1074 -15.54 -8.24 34.32
C ILE A 1074 -16.43 -9.36 33.81
N ASN A 1075 -16.69 -9.34 32.51
CA ASN A 1075 -17.56 -10.31 31.86
C ASN A 1075 -16.86 -11.66 31.66
N ARG A 1076 -17.62 -12.73 31.90
CA ARG A 1076 -17.23 -14.06 31.41
C ARG A 1076 -17.25 -14.03 29.89
N THR A 1077 -16.16 -14.48 29.28
CA THR A 1077 -16.05 -14.64 27.83
C THR A 1077 -15.76 -16.09 27.50
N THR A 1078 -16.52 -16.67 26.57
CA THR A 1078 -16.21 -17.99 26.03
C THR A 1078 -15.03 -17.82 25.07
N PRO A 1079 -13.89 -18.50 25.30
CA PRO A 1079 -12.77 -18.41 24.39
C PRO A 1079 -13.15 -18.99 23.03
N LYS A 1080 -12.63 -18.41 21.96
CA LYS A 1080 -12.78 -18.97 20.62
C LYS A 1080 -11.85 -20.19 20.50
N ILE A 1081 -12.42 -21.37 20.60
CA ILE A 1081 -11.68 -22.63 20.44
C ILE A 1081 -11.38 -22.82 18.96
N GLU A 1082 -10.13 -23.10 18.63
CA GLU A 1082 -9.68 -23.39 17.27
C GLU A 1082 -9.32 -24.88 17.16
N GLU A 1083 -9.50 -25.51 16.01
CA GLU A 1083 -9.06 -26.90 15.80
C GLU A 1083 -7.52 -26.98 15.83
N GLU A 1084 -6.97 -28.14 16.23
CA GLU A 1084 -5.53 -28.33 16.24
C GLU A 1084 -4.96 -28.21 14.81
N PRO A 1085 -3.83 -27.51 14.61
CA PRO A 1085 -3.24 -27.41 13.28
C PRO A 1085 -2.91 -28.80 12.71
N VAL A 1086 -3.39 -29.06 11.49
CA VAL A 1086 -3.15 -30.33 10.78
C VAL A 1086 -1.68 -30.56 10.40
N LEU A 1087 -0.84 -29.52 10.47
CA LEU A 1087 0.61 -29.57 10.30
C LEU A 1087 1.28 -29.17 11.61
N LYS A 1088 2.25 -29.97 12.08
CA LYS A 1088 3.02 -29.63 13.28
C LYS A 1088 3.87 -28.40 13.04
N HIS A 1089 4.05 -27.58 14.08
CA HIS A 1089 4.90 -26.39 14.00
C HIS A 1089 6.36 -26.80 13.69
N PRO A 1090 7.08 -26.08 12.81
CA PRO A 1090 8.42 -26.47 12.41
C PRO A 1090 9.46 -26.58 13.52
N LEU A 1091 9.28 -25.91 14.67
CA LEU A 1091 10.18 -26.03 15.82
C LEU A 1091 9.89 -27.26 16.71
N GLN A 1092 8.74 -27.91 16.50
CA GLN A 1092 8.31 -29.10 17.25
C GLN A 1092 8.68 -30.43 16.54
N ARG A 1093 9.19 -30.38 15.31
CA ARG A 1093 9.46 -31.56 14.46
C ARG A 1093 10.93 -31.91 14.37
#